data_AF-A0A9N8V783-F1
#
_entry.id   AF-A0A9N8V783-F1
#
_cell.length_a   1.000
_cell.length_b   1.000
_cell.length_c   1.000
_cell.angle_alpha   90.00
_cell.angle_beta   90.00
_cell.angle_gamma   90.00
#
_symmetry.space_group_name_H-M   'P 1'
#
loop_
_entity.id
_entity.type
_entity.pdbx_description
1 polymer ?
#
loop_
_entity_poly.entity_id
_entity_poly.type
_entity_poly.pdbx_seq_one_letter_code
_entity_poly.pdbx_strand_id
1 'polypeptide(L)'
;MFNEGEDNYEYEHRRVIKALLLIGIRCERDLLLTPNEHILSNRNFYAPTRDLEIFRKFVQDKFKAVPQTGLDLLQQRNCTPLSTGCENIDNLLAGGIYPGEITEICGPTGTGKTQMAFFAAITTVISSPDTNTVLYIDTLNGFSSDRVGSLFLGSDRFASARDRGIDWVKVLDCIRVVKCFDVYSVMDVIEAMKYNNNDDNDDTRPQQEENNTDEFYQNLKLIIIDSISAVLSSLLSSSTSQGHSLMVSLMRMLLTLAKKRNIGILVINTSVYAYPNNQASAFAYTITKPSLGMTWTYLTNIQLYITDCPEELHETSGNSNGDGPQIQEYYYTNREGVECIMKPRIVEVLKSRNQQMGQWCFIYMGEELLWDNLKIPQENIFISQKVSINKKQNSGGYTSGVAGLIVGSPLDVLRVRLQVPQRPINNSNRNASPANVTATTPGLWRMMQTEGVGSWFKGIASPIIGLAFLNAILFTSYGGILRFLDENNIFSNSNHHNRNYESFSIPSLSQIYVAGFGAGVACFVVSTPTEVVKCKAQVKMDPHYRSSSTWSVFRDIIKRHGVLGLYQGGTATMIRDSTSYGVYFWVYEGCKRLLGVSPANYVNYSAGGNYIDNNDTLKLLFSGGTAGVVAWACIYPLDVIKTRLQVQSYKHAENHNSQPLVITRTAIPSSSSSSSSLERTTLLQSRDGADAGESLAETGWH
;
A
#
# COMPACT_ATOMS: atom_id res chain seq x y z
N MET A 1 32.16 10.29 -7.51
CA MET A 1 32.55 11.69 -7.86
C MET A 1 34.08 11.90 -7.91
N PHE A 2 34.87 10.85 -8.18
CA PHE A 2 36.30 10.98 -8.43
C PHE A 2 36.72 9.86 -9.38
N ASN A 3 36.93 10.19 -10.66
CA ASN A 3 37.84 9.42 -11.48
C ASN A 3 38.58 10.35 -12.47
N GLU A 4 39.90 10.18 -12.41
CA GLU A 4 40.89 10.25 -13.49
C GLU A 4 41.19 11.61 -14.14
N GLY A 5 42.28 12.23 -13.63
CA GLY A 5 43.04 13.24 -14.36
C GLY A 5 43.84 14.19 -13.48
N GLU A 6 44.80 13.70 -12.68
CA GLU A 6 46.01 14.42 -12.20
C GLU A 6 46.79 13.55 -11.16
N ASP A 7 47.75 12.75 -11.66
CA ASP A 7 48.29 11.56 -10.96
C ASP A 7 49.07 11.77 -9.65
N ASN A 8 49.47 12.99 -9.28
CA ASN A 8 50.16 13.23 -7.99
C ASN A 8 49.23 13.74 -6.88
N TYR A 9 48.28 14.63 -7.19
CA TYR A 9 47.35 15.17 -6.20
C TYR A 9 46.24 14.17 -5.83
N GLU A 10 45.87 13.28 -6.76
CA GLU A 10 44.81 12.30 -6.51
C GLU A 10 45.21 11.26 -5.45
N TYR A 11 46.47 10.85 -5.43
CA TYR A 11 46.99 9.92 -4.44
C TYR A 11 47.05 10.55 -3.03
N GLU A 12 47.54 11.79 -2.93
CA GLU A 12 47.63 12.54 -1.67
C GLU A 12 46.23 12.78 -1.06
N HIS A 13 45.26 13.21 -1.88
CA HIS A 13 43.89 13.43 -1.43
C HIS A 13 43.19 12.13 -0.98
N ARG A 14 43.36 11.01 -1.71
CA ARG A 14 42.78 9.71 -1.29
C ARG A 14 43.33 9.23 0.06
N ARG A 15 44.61 9.49 0.34
CA ARG A 15 45.24 9.16 1.63
C ARG A 15 44.66 10.01 2.77
N VAL A 16 44.52 11.32 2.57
CA VAL A 16 43.92 12.23 3.57
C VAL A 16 42.46 11.85 3.83
N ILE A 17 41.68 11.55 2.79
CA ILE A 17 40.27 11.13 2.93
C ILE A 17 40.15 9.86 3.79
N LYS A 18 40.99 8.84 3.55
CA LYS A 18 40.99 7.62 4.37
C LYS A 18 41.36 7.90 5.83
N ALA A 19 42.33 8.78 6.08
CA ALA A 19 42.72 9.18 7.44
C ALA A 19 41.60 9.96 8.16
N LEU A 20 40.90 10.85 7.45
CA LEU A 20 39.75 11.60 7.98
C LEU A 20 38.57 10.68 8.33
N LEU A 21 38.30 9.66 7.51
CA LEU A 21 37.23 8.69 7.79
C LEU A 21 37.48 7.88 9.07
N LEU A 22 38.73 7.54 9.39
CA LEU A 22 39.08 6.80 10.61
C LEU A 22 38.83 7.60 11.90
N ILE A 23 38.88 8.93 11.83
CA ILE A 23 38.59 9.82 12.95
C ILE A 23 37.15 10.30 12.98
N GLY A 24 36.30 9.77 12.08
CA GLY A 24 34.87 10.05 12.04
C GLY A 24 34.47 11.30 11.26
N ILE A 25 35.41 11.95 10.56
CA ILE A 25 35.09 13.07 9.66
C ILE A 25 34.58 12.47 8.34
N ARG A 26 33.28 12.66 8.06
CA ARG A 26 32.62 12.00 6.92
C ARG A 26 32.18 12.95 5.82
N CYS A 27 32.01 14.24 6.11
CA CYS A 27 31.61 15.22 5.12
C CYS A 27 32.51 16.46 5.11
N GLU A 28 32.43 17.23 4.02
CA GLU A 28 33.13 18.50 3.84
C GLU A 28 32.84 19.47 4.99
N ARG A 29 31.62 19.47 5.52
CA ARG A 29 31.24 20.31 6.66
C ARG A 29 32.00 19.92 7.93
N ASP A 30 32.10 18.63 8.22
CA ASP A 30 32.83 18.15 9.41
C ASP A 30 34.31 18.56 9.34
N LEU A 31 34.91 18.42 8.15
CA LEU A 31 36.28 18.87 7.89
C LEU A 31 36.44 20.38 8.07
N LEU A 32 35.51 21.17 7.55
CA LEU A 32 35.57 22.63 7.61
C LEU A 32 35.28 23.19 9.00
N LEU A 33 34.46 22.51 9.82
CA LEU A 33 34.11 22.95 11.19
C LEU A 33 35.08 22.44 12.25
N THR A 34 35.77 21.32 12.00
CA THR A 34 36.73 20.77 12.98
C THR A 34 38.06 21.52 12.87
N PRO A 35 38.59 22.11 13.96
CA PRO A 35 39.91 22.74 13.94
C PRO A 35 41.01 21.75 13.58
N ASN A 36 42.06 22.19 12.87
CA ASN A 36 43.20 21.32 12.51
C ASN A 36 43.83 20.68 13.76
N GLU A 37 43.89 21.41 14.88
CA GLU A 37 44.41 20.92 16.17
C GLU A 37 43.68 19.67 16.66
N HIS A 38 42.35 19.62 16.51
CA HIS A 38 41.53 18.46 16.90
C HIS A 38 41.74 17.26 15.98
N ILE A 39 42.02 17.50 14.70
CA ILE A 39 42.29 16.44 13.71
C ILE A 39 43.67 15.85 13.96
N LEU A 40 44.68 16.71 14.13
CA LEU A 40 46.08 16.31 14.29
C LEU A 40 46.37 15.69 15.67
N SER A 41 45.61 16.04 16.70
CA SER A 41 45.73 15.43 18.04
C SER A 41 45.10 14.03 18.13
N ASN A 42 44.33 13.61 17.12
CA ASN A 42 43.69 12.30 17.11
C ASN A 42 44.70 11.22 16.71
N ARG A 43 44.91 10.23 17.59
CA ARG A 43 45.88 9.14 17.39
C ARG A 43 45.65 8.31 16.13
N ASN A 44 44.42 8.28 15.61
CA ASN A 44 44.06 7.50 14.42
C ASN A 44 44.27 8.29 13.11
N PHE A 45 44.62 9.58 13.18
CA PHE A 45 44.96 10.38 12.00
C PHE A 45 46.44 10.23 11.65
N TYR A 46 46.73 9.71 10.45
CA TYR A 46 48.08 9.34 10.01
C TYR A 46 48.57 10.10 8.77
N ALA A 47 47.78 11.03 8.25
CA ALA A 47 48.17 11.83 7.09
C ALA A 47 49.05 13.03 7.52
N PRO A 48 50.03 13.44 6.72
CA PRO A 48 50.84 14.62 6.98
C PRO A 48 49.99 15.90 7.13
N THR A 49 50.41 16.81 8.02
CA THR A 49 49.74 18.10 8.26
C THR A 49 49.60 18.93 6.99
N ARG A 50 50.65 18.95 6.15
CA ARG A 50 50.67 19.68 4.89
C ARG A 50 49.57 19.21 3.94
N ASP A 51 49.38 17.90 3.82
CA ASP A 51 48.40 17.29 2.93
C ASP A 51 46.97 17.58 3.42
N LEU A 52 46.76 17.58 4.75
CA LEU A 52 45.50 18.00 5.35
C LEU A 52 45.17 19.47 5.03
N GLU A 53 46.15 20.38 5.14
CA GLU A 53 45.97 21.80 4.84
C GLU A 53 45.67 22.04 3.35
N ILE A 54 46.41 21.38 2.45
CA ILE A 54 46.17 21.44 1.01
C ILE A 54 44.77 20.93 0.69
N PHE A 55 44.39 19.77 1.23
CA PHE A 55 43.07 19.19 1.01
C PHE A 55 41.95 20.07 1.57
N ARG A 56 42.12 20.63 2.78
CA ARG A 56 41.15 21.55 3.38
C ARG A 56 41.00 22.82 2.56
N LYS A 57 42.10 23.37 2.05
CA LYS A 57 42.09 24.55 1.17
C LYS A 57 41.44 24.24 -0.17
N PHE A 58 41.69 23.07 -0.76
CA PHE A 58 40.99 22.59 -1.95
C PHE A 58 39.47 22.49 -1.72
N VAL A 59 39.04 21.92 -0.59
CA VAL A 59 37.62 21.86 -0.21
C VAL A 59 37.06 23.27 -0.01
N GLN A 60 37.77 24.17 0.68
CA GLN A 60 37.36 25.56 0.83
C GLN A 60 37.23 26.27 -0.51
N ASP A 61 38.20 26.15 -1.41
CA ASP A 61 38.17 26.81 -2.71
C ASP A 61 37.07 26.25 -3.62
N LYS A 62 36.74 24.95 -3.47
CA LYS A 62 35.64 24.30 -4.20
C LYS A 62 34.26 24.70 -3.68
N PHE A 63 34.13 24.96 -2.38
CA PHE A 63 32.83 25.24 -1.73
C PHE A 63 32.67 26.69 -1.23
N LYS A 64 33.66 27.57 -1.42
CA LYS A 64 33.55 28.98 -1.04
C LYS A 64 32.42 29.63 -1.84
N ALA A 65 31.55 30.32 -1.12
CA ALA A 65 30.62 31.23 -1.76
C ALA A 65 31.42 32.43 -2.29
N VAL A 66 31.26 32.75 -3.57
CA VAL A 66 31.78 34.00 -4.12
C VAL A 66 30.96 35.13 -3.46
N PRO A 67 31.59 36.15 -2.87
CA PRO A 67 30.85 37.28 -2.33
C PRO A 67 30.08 37.94 -3.47
N GLN A 68 28.77 38.06 -3.30
CA GLN A 68 27.86 38.69 -4.26
C GLN A 68 27.23 39.91 -3.61
N THR A 69 27.01 40.96 -4.40
CA THR A 69 26.27 42.12 -3.91
C THR A 69 24.77 41.81 -3.86
N GLY A 70 24.01 42.58 -3.08
CA GLY A 70 22.55 42.46 -3.08
C GLY A 70 21.92 42.69 -4.45
N LEU A 71 22.56 43.51 -5.31
CA LEU A 71 22.13 43.77 -6.67
C LEU A 71 22.33 42.54 -7.57
N ASP A 72 23.48 41.86 -7.47
CA ASP A 72 23.75 40.64 -8.24
C ASP A 72 22.76 39.53 -7.89
N LEU A 73 22.45 39.40 -6.59
CA LEU A 73 21.45 38.44 -6.10
C LEU A 73 20.03 38.78 -6.58
N LEU A 74 19.70 40.07 -6.67
CA LEU A 74 18.40 40.52 -7.19
C LEU A 74 18.29 40.24 -8.70
N GLN A 75 19.35 40.50 -9.47
CA GLN A 75 19.39 40.21 -10.90
C GLN A 75 19.31 38.70 -11.17
N GLN A 76 19.96 37.86 -10.35
CA GLN A 76 19.83 36.40 -10.42
C GLN A 76 18.44 35.89 -10.03
N ARG A 77 17.68 36.66 -9.23
CA ARG A 77 16.29 36.35 -8.88
C ARG A 77 15.26 36.69 -9.96
N ASN A 78 15.65 37.28 -11.09
CA ASN A 78 14.76 37.52 -12.23
C ASN A 78 14.41 36.21 -12.96
N CYS A 79 13.75 35.29 -12.25
CA CYS A 79 13.15 34.10 -12.81
C CYS A 79 11.65 34.34 -12.94
N THR A 80 11.07 33.99 -14.08
CA THR A 80 9.62 34.05 -14.29
C THR A 80 8.95 33.00 -13.40
N PRO A 81 8.07 33.39 -12.45
CA PRO A 81 7.34 32.45 -11.63
C PRO A 81 6.45 31.56 -12.50
N LEU A 82 6.27 30.30 -12.09
CA LEU A 82 5.34 29.37 -12.71
C LEU A 82 3.95 29.59 -12.12
N SER A 83 2.96 29.86 -12.97
CA SER A 83 1.59 30.04 -12.49
C SER A 83 1.04 28.75 -11.86
N THR A 84 0.32 28.89 -10.75
CA THR A 84 -0.41 27.81 -10.08
C THR A 84 -1.68 27.41 -10.84
N GLY A 85 -2.03 28.16 -11.89
CA GLY A 85 -3.29 28.09 -12.59
C GLY A 85 -4.39 28.89 -11.90
N CYS A 86 -4.20 29.41 -10.68
CA CYS A 86 -5.18 30.21 -9.97
C CYS A 86 -4.67 31.63 -9.75
N GLU A 87 -5.31 32.61 -10.41
CA GLU A 87 -4.89 34.02 -10.35
C GLU A 87 -4.88 34.57 -8.91
N ASN A 88 -5.85 34.22 -8.08
CA ASN A 88 -5.87 34.65 -6.68
C ASN A 88 -4.66 34.14 -5.89
N ILE A 89 -4.24 32.89 -6.13
CA ILE A 89 -3.06 32.31 -5.48
C ILE A 89 -1.78 32.90 -6.09
N ASP A 90 -1.73 33.11 -7.40
CA ASP A 90 -0.58 33.73 -8.05
C ASP A 90 -0.39 35.17 -7.53
N ASN A 91 -1.47 35.94 -7.38
CA ASN A 91 -1.43 37.26 -6.75
C ASN A 91 -0.96 37.19 -5.29
N LEU A 92 -1.48 36.21 -4.53
CA LEU A 92 -1.06 35.96 -3.14
C LEU A 92 0.43 35.60 -3.03
N LEU A 93 0.97 34.89 -4.03
CA LEU A 93 2.37 34.51 -4.12
C LEU A 93 3.25 35.55 -4.85
N ALA A 94 2.69 36.67 -5.31
CA ALA A 94 3.36 37.65 -6.18
C ALA A 94 3.96 37.01 -7.45
N GLY A 95 3.17 36.20 -8.16
CA GLY A 95 3.46 35.66 -9.48
C GLY A 95 3.28 34.14 -9.61
N GLY A 96 3.38 33.38 -8.51
CA GLY A 96 3.21 31.92 -8.51
C GLY A 96 4.36 31.17 -7.84
N ILE A 97 4.69 29.98 -8.36
CA ILE A 97 5.74 29.09 -7.86
C ILE A 97 7.10 29.53 -8.42
N TYR A 98 8.01 29.93 -7.54
CA TYR A 98 9.33 30.41 -7.93
C TYR A 98 10.32 29.26 -8.24
N PRO A 99 10.97 29.27 -9.42
CA PRO A 99 12.11 28.40 -9.69
C PRO A 99 13.24 28.58 -8.66
N GLY A 100 13.92 27.50 -8.29
CA GLY A 100 14.96 27.54 -7.26
C GLY A 100 14.45 27.49 -5.82
N GLU A 101 13.14 27.47 -5.63
CA GLU A 101 12.47 27.41 -4.33
C GLU A 101 11.59 26.18 -4.18
N ILE A 102 11.27 25.85 -2.94
CA ILE A 102 10.33 24.77 -2.60
C ILE A 102 9.05 25.39 -2.02
N THR A 103 7.94 25.19 -2.73
CA THR A 103 6.60 25.58 -2.32
C THR A 103 5.86 24.37 -1.78
N GLU A 104 5.31 24.49 -0.58
CA GLU A 104 4.47 23.49 0.04
C GLU A 104 3.00 23.88 -0.07
N ILE A 105 2.15 22.91 -0.42
CA ILE A 105 0.70 22.99 -0.26
C ILE A 105 0.29 22.00 0.83
N CYS A 106 -0.33 22.49 1.89
CA CYS A 106 -0.78 21.70 3.03
C CYS A 106 -2.26 21.94 3.34
N GLY A 107 -2.92 20.96 3.94
CA GLY A 107 -4.30 21.10 4.42
C GLY A 107 -5.01 19.76 4.65
N PRO A 108 -6.23 19.78 5.22
CA PRO A 108 -7.06 18.59 5.44
C PRO A 108 -7.33 17.79 4.16
N THR A 109 -7.65 16.51 4.29
CA THR A 109 -8.02 15.65 3.15
C THR A 109 -9.26 16.22 2.44
N GLY A 110 -9.33 16.13 1.11
CA GLY A 110 -10.48 16.62 0.34
C GLY A 110 -10.49 18.11 0.01
N THR A 111 -9.52 18.91 0.49
CA THR A 111 -9.48 20.36 0.21
C THR A 111 -8.99 20.76 -1.19
N GLY A 112 -8.71 19.79 -2.08
CA GLY A 112 -8.32 20.07 -3.47
C GLY A 112 -6.80 20.23 -3.74
N LYS A 113 -5.93 19.79 -2.81
CA LYS A 113 -4.46 19.90 -2.95
C LYS A 113 -3.92 19.25 -4.24
N THR A 114 -4.31 18.00 -4.51
CA THR A 114 -3.92 17.27 -5.72
C THR A 114 -4.45 17.94 -6.99
N GLN A 115 -5.66 18.50 -6.93
CA GLN A 115 -6.22 19.27 -8.05
C GLN A 115 -5.42 20.55 -8.33
N MET A 116 -4.95 21.24 -7.30
CA MET A 116 -4.03 22.39 -7.47
C MET A 116 -2.69 21.98 -8.07
N ALA A 117 -2.14 20.82 -7.68
CA ALA A 117 -0.94 20.29 -8.31
C ALA A 117 -1.16 19.99 -9.80
N PHE A 118 -2.32 19.44 -10.18
CA PHE A 118 -2.65 19.28 -11.60
C PHE A 118 -2.78 20.61 -12.34
N PHE A 119 -3.38 21.64 -11.74
CA PHE A 119 -3.42 22.97 -12.36
C PHE A 119 -2.02 23.56 -12.58
N ALA A 120 -1.12 23.44 -11.59
CA ALA A 120 0.26 23.88 -11.74
C ALA A 120 1.02 23.10 -12.83
N ALA A 121 0.82 21.78 -12.92
CA ALA A 121 1.40 20.94 -13.97
C ALA A 121 0.94 21.37 -15.37
N ILE A 122 -0.37 21.46 -15.57
CA ILE A 122 -0.98 21.82 -16.85
C ILE A 122 -0.54 23.22 -17.29
N THR A 123 -0.56 24.20 -16.37
CA THR A 123 -0.19 25.59 -16.67
C THR A 123 1.30 25.71 -17.03
N THR A 124 2.16 24.94 -16.37
CA THR A 124 3.60 24.91 -16.66
C THR A 124 3.88 24.41 -18.08
N VAL A 125 3.20 23.33 -18.50
CA VAL A 125 3.32 22.77 -19.85
C VAL A 125 2.78 23.74 -20.90
N ILE A 126 1.56 24.27 -20.70
CA ILE A 126 0.90 25.18 -21.66
C ILE A 126 1.67 26.49 -21.88
N SER A 127 2.47 26.92 -20.90
CA SER A 127 3.31 28.12 -21.03
C SER A 127 4.34 27.97 -22.14
N SER A 128 4.87 26.76 -22.37
CA SER A 128 5.76 26.46 -23.50
C SER A 128 5.63 24.97 -23.87
N PRO A 129 4.63 24.60 -24.69
CA PRO A 129 4.21 23.20 -24.86
C PRO A 129 5.21 22.34 -25.65
N ASP A 130 6.17 22.95 -26.34
CA ASP A 130 7.21 22.24 -27.09
C ASP A 130 8.47 21.98 -26.26
N THR A 131 8.61 22.67 -25.12
CA THR A 131 9.82 22.58 -24.29
C THR A 131 9.49 22.11 -22.89
N ASN A 132 8.59 22.79 -22.18
CA ASN A 132 8.43 22.60 -20.74
C ASN A 132 7.93 21.20 -20.41
N THR A 133 8.68 20.51 -19.56
CA THR A 133 8.28 19.23 -19.01
C THR A 133 8.04 19.32 -17.50
N VAL A 134 7.21 18.41 -16.99
CA VAL A 134 6.85 18.31 -15.58
C VAL A 134 7.07 16.88 -15.10
N LEU A 135 7.75 16.75 -13.97
CA LEU A 135 7.91 15.47 -13.28
C LEU A 135 6.91 15.40 -12.13
N TYR A 136 6.08 14.37 -12.14
CA TYR A 136 5.14 14.07 -11.07
C TYR A 136 5.59 12.82 -10.31
N ILE A 137 5.96 12.98 -9.05
CA ILE A 137 6.32 11.88 -8.15
C ILE A 137 5.08 11.51 -7.34
N ASP A 138 4.49 10.38 -7.69
CA ASP A 138 3.28 9.83 -7.06
C ASP A 138 3.67 8.85 -5.96
N THR A 139 3.38 9.20 -4.71
CA THR A 139 3.70 8.37 -3.54
C THR A 139 2.50 7.62 -3.00
N LEU A 140 1.29 8.06 -3.34
CA LEU A 140 0.03 7.47 -2.89
C LEU A 140 -0.62 6.57 -3.96
N ASN A 141 0.01 6.46 -5.15
CA ASN A 141 -0.56 5.82 -6.33
C ASN A 141 -1.93 6.44 -6.71
N GLY A 142 -2.05 7.76 -6.53
CA GLY A 142 -3.28 8.54 -6.69
C GLY A 142 -3.33 9.37 -7.98
N PHE A 143 -2.27 9.35 -8.81
CA PHE A 143 -2.27 10.08 -10.08
C PHE A 143 -3.28 9.50 -11.07
N SER A 144 -4.10 10.35 -11.68
CA SER A 144 -5.05 9.98 -12.73
C SER A 144 -4.83 10.86 -13.97
N SER A 145 -4.43 10.22 -15.08
CA SER A 145 -4.30 10.89 -16.38
C SER A 145 -5.65 11.38 -16.90
N ASP A 146 -6.72 10.61 -16.66
CA ASP A 146 -8.08 10.97 -17.03
C ASP A 146 -8.48 12.26 -16.32
N ARG A 147 -8.13 12.38 -15.02
CA ARG A 147 -8.41 13.61 -14.28
C ARG A 147 -7.66 14.82 -14.85
N VAL A 148 -6.41 14.66 -15.24
CA VAL A 148 -5.62 15.75 -15.87
C VAL A 148 -6.25 16.15 -17.22
N GLY A 149 -6.60 15.18 -18.06
CA GLY A 149 -7.26 15.41 -19.34
C GLY A 149 -8.61 16.11 -19.16
N SER A 150 -9.45 15.62 -18.24
CA SER A 150 -10.73 16.23 -17.96
C SER A 150 -10.58 17.64 -17.40
N LEU A 151 -9.65 17.91 -16.48
CA LEU A 151 -9.36 19.28 -16.01
C LEU A 151 -8.93 20.20 -17.15
N PHE A 152 -8.13 19.70 -18.08
CA PHE A 152 -7.70 20.47 -19.26
C PHE A 152 -8.85 20.74 -20.24
N LEU A 153 -9.73 19.77 -20.49
CA LEU A 153 -10.83 19.90 -21.46
C LEU A 153 -12.02 20.68 -20.89
N GLY A 154 -12.48 20.29 -19.70
CA GLY A 154 -13.72 20.79 -19.10
C GLY A 154 -13.61 22.13 -18.37
N SER A 155 -12.40 22.64 -18.13
CA SER A 155 -12.21 23.94 -17.46
C SER A 155 -11.99 25.07 -18.47
N ASP A 156 -12.67 26.21 -18.28
CA ASP A 156 -12.40 27.42 -19.09
C ASP A 156 -11.06 28.06 -18.75
N ARG A 157 -10.43 27.67 -17.64
CA ARG A 157 -9.08 28.10 -17.26
C ARG A 157 -8.05 27.84 -18.36
N PHE A 158 -8.24 26.76 -19.13
CA PHE A 158 -7.33 26.36 -20.20
C PHE A 158 -7.89 26.59 -21.60
N ALA A 159 -8.99 27.35 -21.71
CA ALA A 159 -9.64 27.65 -22.98
C ALA A 159 -8.68 28.25 -24.03
N SER A 160 -7.92 29.27 -23.63
CA SER A 160 -6.93 29.93 -24.51
C SER A 160 -5.86 28.96 -25.03
N ALA A 161 -5.51 27.93 -24.25
CA ALA A 161 -4.58 26.89 -24.71
C ALA A 161 -5.19 26.01 -25.79
N ARG A 162 -6.47 25.62 -25.63
CA ARG A 162 -7.22 24.85 -26.62
C ARG A 162 -7.46 25.66 -27.89
N ASP A 163 -7.77 26.95 -27.75
CA ASP A 163 -7.96 27.89 -28.87
C ASP A 163 -6.65 28.08 -29.68
N ARG A 164 -5.47 27.93 -29.03
CA ARG A 164 -4.15 27.87 -29.69
C ARG A 164 -3.84 26.51 -30.35
N GLY A 165 -4.74 25.53 -30.28
CA GLY A 165 -4.57 24.20 -30.86
C GLY A 165 -3.71 23.24 -30.02
N ILE A 166 -3.54 23.48 -28.73
CA ILE A 166 -2.85 22.54 -27.83
C ILE A 166 -3.81 21.39 -27.50
N ASP A 167 -3.44 20.18 -27.91
CA ASP A 167 -4.18 18.96 -27.59
C ASP A 167 -3.85 18.43 -26.18
N TRP A 168 -4.83 17.78 -25.54
CA TRP A 168 -4.67 17.21 -24.20
C TRP A 168 -3.64 16.08 -24.19
N VAL A 169 -3.48 15.35 -25.31
CA VAL A 169 -2.45 14.32 -25.47
C VAL A 169 -1.06 14.94 -25.36
N LYS A 170 -0.84 16.08 -26.02
CA LYS A 170 0.43 16.82 -25.92
C LYS A 170 0.71 17.27 -24.49
N VAL A 171 -0.32 17.66 -23.74
CA VAL A 171 -0.16 18.01 -22.32
C VAL A 171 0.31 16.80 -21.50
N LEU A 172 -0.26 15.62 -21.73
CA LEU A 172 0.13 14.40 -21.03
C LEU A 172 1.53 13.91 -21.39
N ASP A 173 1.93 14.02 -22.66
CA ASP A 173 3.27 13.60 -23.12
C ASP A 173 4.39 14.42 -22.45
N CYS A 174 4.11 15.65 -22.04
CA CYS A 174 5.04 16.50 -21.30
C CYS A 174 5.08 16.21 -19.78
N ILE A 175 4.19 15.37 -19.25
CA ILE A 175 4.11 15.04 -17.82
C ILE A 175 4.62 13.61 -17.60
N ARG A 176 5.81 13.48 -16.99
CA ARG A 176 6.37 12.17 -16.61
C ARG A 176 5.98 11.83 -15.18
N VAL A 177 5.30 10.70 -15.01
CA VAL A 177 4.89 10.21 -13.69
C VAL A 177 5.83 9.11 -13.21
N VAL A 178 6.34 9.23 -11.99
CA VAL A 178 7.17 8.22 -11.33
C VAL A 178 6.54 7.83 -10.00
N LYS A 179 6.36 6.53 -9.79
CA LYS A 179 5.76 5.99 -8.56
C LYS A 179 6.84 5.69 -7.52
N CYS A 180 6.73 6.30 -6.35
CA CYS A 180 7.72 6.17 -5.27
C CYS A 180 7.01 5.81 -3.94
N PHE A 181 7.17 4.58 -3.47
CA PHE A 181 6.48 4.12 -2.26
C PHE A 181 7.28 4.36 -0.96
N ASP A 182 8.54 4.77 -1.07
CA ASP A 182 9.39 5.14 0.05
C ASP A 182 10.25 6.38 -0.27
N VAL A 183 10.81 6.97 0.78
CA VAL A 183 11.65 8.16 0.64
C VAL A 183 12.93 7.88 -0.14
N TYR A 184 13.46 6.65 -0.07
CA TYR A 184 14.67 6.27 -0.79
C TYR A 184 14.42 6.24 -2.30
N SER A 185 13.27 5.75 -2.77
CA SER A 185 12.88 5.84 -4.19
C SER A 185 12.81 7.29 -4.67
N VAL A 186 12.30 8.20 -3.83
CA VAL A 186 12.29 9.64 -4.15
C VAL A 186 13.72 10.18 -4.26
N MET A 187 14.61 9.80 -3.33
CA MET A 187 16.01 10.20 -3.35
C MET A 187 16.76 9.65 -4.57
N ASP A 188 16.53 8.38 -4.93
CA ASP A 188 17.12 7.72 -6.10
C ASP A 188 16.71 8.42 -7.41
N VAL A 189 15.44 8.80 -7.53
CA VAL A 189 14.92 9.56 -8.68
C VAL A 189 15.60 10.93 -8.79
N ILE A 190 15.77 11.63 -7.66
CA ILE A 190 16.47 12.92 -7.61
C ILE A 190 17.97 12.75 -7.92
N GLU A 191 18.58 11.66 -7.45
CA GLU A 191 19.99 11.37 -7.63
C GLU A 191 20.31 10.99 -9.08
N ALA A 192 19.48 10.16 -9.72
CA ALA A 192 19.61 9.85 -11.15
C ALA A 192 19.64 11.12 -12.01
N MET A 193 18.82 12.12 -11.68
CA MET A 193 18.82 13.42 -12.37
C MET A 193 20.09 14.24 -12.13
N LYS A 194 20.88 13.96 -11.09
CA LYS A 194 22.17 14.64 -10.89
C LYS A 194 23.27 14.05 -11.75
N TYR A 195 23.23 12.74 -12.07
CA TYR A 195 24.28 12.05 -12.80
C TYR A 195 24.19 12.22 -14.33
N ASN A 196 22.99 12.35 -14.89
CA ASN A 196 22.78 12.49 -16.36
C ASN A 196 23.41 13.74 -17.02
N ASN A 197 24.15 14.57 -16.29
CA ASN A 197 24.79 15.77 -16.84
C ASN A 197 26.31 15.85 -16.59
N ASN A 198 26.93 14.86 -15.95
CA ASN A 198 28.30 15.01 -15.45
C ASN A 198 29.41 14.21 -16.16
N ASP A 199 29.14 13.40 -17.17
CA ASP A 199 30.21 12.67 -17.88
C ASP A 199 29.91 12.56 -19.40
N ASP A 200 30.22 13.60 -20.16
CA ASP A 200 30.29 13.56 -21.63
C ASP A 200 31.59 12.88 -22.15
N ASN A 201 32.34 12.14 -21.31
CA ASN A 201 33.68 11.62 -21.67
C ASN A 201 33.92 10.11 -21.37
N ASP A 202 32.90 9.28 -21.15
CA ASP A 202 33.12 7.83 -20.94
C ASP A 202 32.62 7.00 -22.14
N ASP A 203 33.56 6.66 -23.03
CA ASP A 203 33.39 5.89 -24.28
C ASP A 203 32.96 4.41 -24.08
N THR A 204 32.48 4.01 -22.90
CA THR A 204 32.31 2.58 -22.55
C THR A 204 30.87 2.09 -22.30
N ARG A 205 29.82 2.83 -22.71
CA ARG A 205 28.44 2.31 -22.65
C ARG A 205 27.99 1.67 -23.97
N PRO A 206 27.40 0.45 -23.94
CA PRO A 206 26.83 -0.18 -25.13
C PRO A 206 25.62 0.64 -25.62
N GLN A 207 25.71 1.08 -26.87
CA GLN A 207 24.71 1.86 -27.60
C GLN A 207 23.38 1.10 -27.77
N GLN A 208 22.43 1.22 -26.84
CA GLN A 208 21.01 0.91 -27.08
C GLN A 208 20.09 1.87 -26.30
N GLU A 209 19.40 2.76 -27.04
CA GLU A 209 18.20 3.54 -26.67
C GLU A 209 18.28 4.79 -25.74
N GLU A 210 19.31 5.65 -25.79
CA GLU A 210 19.44 6.79 -24.84
C GLU A 210 18.96 8.20 -25.29
N ASN A 211 18.54 8.46 -26.54
CA ASN A 211 18.33 9.87 -26.96
C ASN A 211 17.12 10.61 -26.36
N ASN A 212 16.06 9.93 -25.91
CA ASN A 212 14.80 10.60 -25.51
C ASN A 212 14.67 10.88 -24.00
N THR A 213 15.47 10.22 -23.17
CA THR A 213 15.38 10.38 -21.70
C THR A 213 16.02 11.67 -21.23
N ASP A 214 17.10 12.10 -21.88
CA ASP A 214 17.88 13.26 -21.47
C ASP A 214 17.23 14.59 -21.86
N GLU A 215 16.59 14.67 -23.03
CA GLU A 215 15.87 15.88 -23.47
C GLU A 215 14.75 16.25 -22.48
N PHE A 216 14.02 15.26 -21.96
CA PHE A 216 12.98 15.49 -20.96
C PHE A 216 13.51 16.18 -19.70
N TYR A 217 14.64 15.70 -19.16
CA TYR A 217 15.20 16.23 -17.91
C TYR A 217 15.94 17.56 -18.11
N GLN A 218 16.39 17.86 -19.34
CA GLN A 218 16.94 19.16 -19.71
C GLN A 218 15.85 20.23 -19.71
N ASN A 219 14.65 19.91 -20.20
CA ASN A 219 13.55 20.85 -20.28
C ASN A 219 12.61 20.86 -19.05
N LEU A 220 12.98 20.16 -17.98
CA LEU A 220 12.20 20.07 -16.74
C LEU A 220 12.06 21.43 -16.06
N LYS A 221 10.83 21.88 -15.83
CA LYS A 221 10.53 23.17 -15.16
C LYS A 221 9.86 23.03 -13.80
N LEU A 222 9.11 21.96 -13.58
CA LEU A 222 8.39 21.72 -12.33
C LEU A 222 8.54 20.27 -11.88
N ILE A 223 8.82 20.08 -10.59
CA ILE A 223 8.73 18.79 -9.91
C ILE A 223 7.59 18.87 -8.91
N ILE A 224 6.68 17.91 -8.96
CA ILE A 224 5.55 17.76 -8.04
C ILE A 224 5.77 16.48 -7.23
N ILE A 225 5.58 16.54 -5.91
CA ILE A 225 5.59 15.37 -5.03
C ILE A 225 4.25 15.27 -4.30
N ASP A 226 3.45 14.25 -4.64
CA ASP A 226 2.12 14.03 -4.05
C ASP A 226 2.02 12.63 -3.40
N SER A 227 2.02 12.51 -2.07
CA SER A 227 2.35 13.51 -1.05
C SER A 227 3.68 13.18 -0.37
N ILE A 228 4.44 14.18 0.03
CA ILE A 228 5.71 13.94 0.74
C ILE A 228 5.47 13.36 2.14
N SER A 229 4.32 13.68 2.75
CA SER A 229 3.98 13.14 4.07
C SER A 229 3.79 11.63 4.04
N ALA A 230 3.31 11.05 2.93
CA ALA A 230 3.19 9.60 2.81
C ALA A 230 4.52 8.87 2.99
N VAL A 231 5.62 9.45 2.48
CA VAL A 231 6.96 8.82 2.55
C VAL A 231 7.77 9.24 3.78
N LEU A 232 7.51 10.40 4.36
CA LEU A 232 8.26 10.91 5.52
C LEU A 232 7.58 10.66 6.87
N SER A 233 6.24 10.63 6.93
CA SER A 233 5.52 10.47 8.21
C SER A 233 5.87 9.17 8.94
N SER A 234 6.07 8.09 8.18
CA SER A 234 6.48 6.79 8.69
C SER A 234 7.92 6.75 9.21
N LEU A 235 8.70 7.83 9.08
CA LEU A 235 10.09 7.89 9.53
C LEU A 235 10.28 8.91 10.66
N LEU A 236 9.35 9.86 10.81
CA LEU A 236 9.38 10.89 11.84
C LEU A 236 8.77 10.34 13.14
N SER A 237 9.62 10.13 14.15
CA SER A 237 9.21 9.83 15.52
C SER A 237 9.81 10.88 16.47
N SER A 238 9.10 11.19 17.55
CA SER A 238 9.60 12.07 18.62
C SER A 238 10.85 11.52 19.32
N SER A 239 11.13 10.21 19.18
CA SER A 239 12.24 9.53 19.84
C SER A 239 13.49 9.31 18.97
N THR A 240 13.41 9.47 17.65
CA THR A 240 14.53 9.13 16.74
C THR A 240 14.94 10.32 15.87
N SER A 241 16.22 10.70 15.97
CA SER A 241 16.83 11.78 15.16
C SER A 241 17.08 11.37 13.70
N GLN A 242 16.99 10.07 13.39
CA GLN A 242 17.29 9.51 12.07
C GLN A 242 16.26 9.97 11.01
N GLY A 243 14.96 9.96 11.32
CA GLY A 243 13.92 10.43 10.40
C GLY A 243 14.07 11.91 10.04
N HIS A 244 14.34 12.74 11.05
CA HIS A 244 14.63 14.16 10.83
C HIS A 244 15.90 14.38 10.00
N SER A 245 16.94 13.57 10.20
CA SER A 245 18.18 13.64 9.41
C SER A 245 17.93 13.30 7.94
N LEU A 246 17.11 12.28 7.67
CA LEU A 246 16.76 11.86 6.32
C LEU A 246 15.89 12.91 5.61
N MET A 247 14.91 13.47 6.32
CA MET A 247 14.10 14.60 5.84
C MET A 247 14.96 15.80 5.46
N VAL A 248 15.94 16.17 6.30
CA VAL A 248 16.90 17.24 6.00
C VAL A 248 17.75 16.88 4.78
N SER A 249 18.17 15.62 4.64
CA SER A 249 18.94 15.15 3.49
C SER A 249 18.15 15.29 2.19
N LEU A 250 16.92 14.77 2.15
CA LEU A 250 16.03 14.87 1.00
C LEU A 250 15.76 16.32 0.61
N MET A 251 15.43 17.17 1.59
CA MET A 251 15.16 18.59 1.34
C MET A 251 16.39 19.33 0.81
N ARG A 252 17.59 19.00 1.30
CA ARG A 252 18.83 19.52 0.73
C ARG A 252 19.04 19.06 -0.71
N MET A 253 18.73 17.80 -1.03
CA MET A 253 18.83 17.30 -2.40
C MET A 253 17.87 18.03 -3.33
N LEU A 254 16.61 18.19 -2.93
CA LEU A 254 15.59 18.95 -3.66
C LEU A 254 16.00 20.40 -3.86
N LEU A 255 16.37 21.11 -2.79
CA LEU A 255 16.76 22.52 -2.88
C LEU A 255 18.01 22.72 -3.75
N THR A 256 18.98 21.80 -3.66
CA THR A 256 20.17 21.84 -4.51
C THR A 256 19.80 21.63 -5.98
N LEU A 257 18.88 20.70 -6.27
CA LEU A 257 18.39 20.47 -7.63
C LEU A 257 17.63 21.68 -8.16
N ALA A 258 16.69 22.23 -7.38
CA ALA A 258 15.91 23.41 -7.71
C ALA A 258 16.80 24.58 -8.12
N LYS A 259 17.82 24.88 -7.30
CA LYS A 259 18.74 26.01 -7.55
C LYS A 259 19.66 25.77 -8.74
N LYS A 260 20.23 24.56 -8.86
CA LYS A 260 21.18 24.26 -9.93
C LYS A 260 20.52 24.24 -11.31
N ARG A 261 19.30 23.72 -11.40
CA ARG A 261 18.58 23.57 -12.68
C ARG A 261 17.52 24.66 -12.91
N ASN A 262 17.36 25.59 -11.97
CA ASN A 262 16.33 26.62 -11.99
C ASN A 262 14.91 26.03 -12.21
N ILE A 263 14.54 25.07 -11.35
CA ILE A 263 13.28 24.31 -11.41
C ILE A 263 12.43 24.67 -10.20
N GLY A 264 11.12 24.81 -10.37
CA GLY A 264 10.18 24.94 -9.25
C GLY A 264 9.89 23.58 -8.62
N ILE A 265 9.83 23.51 -7.30
CA ILE A 265 9.45 22.28 -6.60
C ILE A 265 8.17 22.53 -5.80
N LEU A 266 7.14 21.76 -6.13
CA LEU A 266 5.86 21.75 -5.44
C LEU A 266 5.71 20.47 -4.62
N VAL A 267 5.41 20.62 -3.35
CA VAL A 267 5.31 19.50 -2.42
C VAL A 267 3.96 19.51 -1.73
N ILE A 268 3.23 18.39 -1.79
CA ILE A 268 1.95 18.24 -1.09
C ILE A 268 2.20 17.61 0.28
N ASN A 269 1.64 18.23 1.32
CA ASN A 269 1.66 17.77 2.69
C ASN A 269 0.22 17.61 3.23
N THR A 270 0.06 16.69 4.17
CA THR A 270 -1.18 16.50 4.94
C THR A 270 -1.13 17.31 6.24
N SER A 271 -2.29 17.57 6.82
CA SER A 271 -2.40 18.21 8.14
C SER A 271 -2.64 17.20 9.27
N VAL A 272 -2.32 17.59 10.49
CA VAL A 272 -2.63 16.91 11.75
C VAL A 272 -3.36 17.87 12.70
N TYR A 273 -4.07 17.34 13.69
CA TYR A 273 -4.77 18.16 14.67
C TYR A 273 -3.81 19.04 15.50
N ALA A 274 -4.26 20.26 15.77
CA ALA A 274 -3.60 21.28 16.59
C ALA A 274 -4.59 21.77 17.65
N TYR A 275 -4.38 21.36 18.91
CA TYR A 275 -5.21 21.79 20.04
C TYR A 275 -4.51 22.91 20.83
N PRO A 276 -5.21 23.98 21.26
CA PRO A 276 -6.64 24.26 21.02
C PRO A 276 -6.95 24.76 19.60
N ASN A 277 -5.99 25.43 18.94
CA ASN A 277 -6.07 25.86 17.56
C ASN A 277 -4.66 26.03 16.96
N ASN A 278 -4.58 26.20 15.64
CA ASN A 278 -3.34 26.45 14.92
C ASN A 278 -2.90 27.92 15.10
N GLN A 279 -1.90 28.14 15.95
CA GLN A 279 -1.34 29.46 16.22
C GLN A 279 -0.72 30.16 14.99
N ALA A 280 -0.39 29.40 13.95
CA ALA A 280 0.16 29.96 12.71
C ALA A 280 -0.93 30.46 11.76
N SER A 281 -2.19 30.06 11.96
CA SER A 281 -3.31 30.47 11.11
C SER A 281 -3.89 31.81 11.56
N ALA A 282 -4.28 32.64 10.60
CA ALA A 282 -5.03 33.86 10.80
C ALA A 282 -6.45 33.59 11.33
N PHE A 283 -6.94 32.36 11.20
CA PHE A 283 -8.29 31.96 11.56
C PHE A 283 -8.30 31.15 12.86
N ALA A 284 -8.99 31.69 13.88
CA ALA A 284 -9.03 31.07 15.21
C ALA A 284 -9.71 29.68 15.23
N TYR A 285 -10.59 29.40 14.26
CA TYR A 285 -11.28 28.12 14.09
C TYR A 285 -10.40 27.03 13.44
N THR A 286 -9.24 27.38 12.88
CA THR A 286 -8.36 26.39 12.25
C THR A 286 -7.75 25.48 13.31
N ILE A 287 -8.28 24.28 13.47
CA ILE A 287 -7.82 23.27 14.46
C ILE A 287 -6.80 22.27 13.89
N THR A 288 -6.23 22.56 12.72
CA THR A 288 -5.29 21.68 12.02
C THR A 288 -4.02 22.43 11.61
N LYS A 289 -2.88 21.74 11.60
CA LYS A 289 -1.56 22.29 11.22
C LYS A 289 -0.80 21.30 10.33
N PRO A 290 0.27 21.71 9.62
CA PRO A 290 1.07 20.79 8.82
C PRO A 290 1.65 19.58 9.59
N SER A 291 1.63 18.40 8.97
CA SER A 291 1.93 17.12 9.65
C SER A 291 3.41 16.86 9.98
N LEU A 292 4.33 17.45 9.22
CA LEU A 292 5.77 17.14 9.30
C LEU A 292 6.53 17.98 10.35
N GLY A 293 5.81 18.84 11.06
CA GLY A 293 6.33 19.59 12.21
C GLY A 293 7.36 20.68 11.87
N MET A 294 7.94 21.26 12.92
CA MET A 294 8.75 22.48 12.82
C MET A 294 10.03 22.32 11.99
N THR A 295 10.69 21.16 12.05
CA THR A 295 11.91 20.92 11.25
C THR A 295 11.61 21.05 9.76
N TRP A 296 10.47 20.52 9.30
CA TRP A 296 10.01 20.65 7.92
C TRP A 296 9.72 22.10 7.56
N THR A 297 9.01 22.82 8.44
CA THR A 297 8.72 24.24 8.25
C THR A 297 9.96 25.08 7.99
N TYR A 298 11.11 24.79 8.60
CA TYR A 298 12.35 25.54 8.30
C TYR A 298 12.96 25.23 6.92
N LEU A 299 12.65 24.08 6.34
CA LEU A 299 13.23 23.59 5.09
C LEU A 299 12.50 24.11 3.83
N THR A 300 11.22 24.47 3.93
CA THR A 300 10.43 25.01 2.81
C THR A 300 10.60 26.53 2.66
N ASN A 301 10.44 27.07 1.46
CA ASN A 301 10.49 28.52 1.20
C ASN A 301 9.14 29.17 1.45
N ILE A 302 8.09 28.55 0.90
CA ILE A 302 6.70 29.02 0.95
C ILE A 302 5.84 27.87 1.48
N GLN A 303 4.89 28.18 2.37
CA GLN A 303 3.89 27.24 2.87
C GLN A 303 2.50 27.84 2.68
N LEU A 304 1.72 27.20 1.81
CA LEU A 304 0.31 27.46 1.64
C LEU A 304 -0.51 26.46 2.46
N TYR A 305 -1.54 26.97 3.14
CA TYR A 305 -2.46 26.17 3.92
C TYR A 305 -3.87 26.35 3.40
N ILE A 306 -4.51 25.25 3.03
CA ILE A 306 -5.83 25.23 2.41
C ILE A 306 -6.83 24.62 3.38
N THR A 307 -7.91 25.33 3.64
CA THR A 307 -9.02 24.85 4.47
C THR A 307 -10.35 25.06 3.76
N ASP A 308 -11.35 24.29 4.18
CA ASP A 308 -12.72 24.57 3.83
C ASP A 308 -13.17 25.92 4.43
N CYS A 309 -14.09 26.59 3.75
CA CYS A 309 -14.72 27.80 4.28
C CYS A 309 -15.78 27.39 5.32
N PRO A 310 -15.73 27.89 6.57
CA PRO A 310 -16.77 27.62 7.57
C PRO A 310 -18.13 28.17 7.17
N GLU A 311 -19.21 27.46 7.50
CA GLU A 311 -20.61 27.86 7.28
C GLU A 311 -20.95 29.22 7.92
N GLU A 312 -20.32 29.58 9.05
CA GLU A 312 -20.56 30.86 9.74
C GLU A 312 -20.16 32.10 8.92
N LEU A 313 -19.19 31.97 7.99
CA LEU A 313 -18.82 33.01 7.04
C LEU A 313 -19.77 33.11 5.84
N HIS A 314 -20.65 32.13 5.64
CA HIS A 314 -21.72 32.20 4.64
C HIS A 314 -22.90 33.08 5.10
N GLU A 315 -23.11 33.23 6.42
CA GLU A 315 -24.26 33.96 7.00
C GLU A 315 -23.92 35.39 7.51
N THR A 316 -22.65 35.67 7.84
CA THR A 316 -22.25 36.97 8.42
C THR A 316 -22.23 38.15 7.44
N SER A 317 -22.48 37.94 6.15
CA SER A 317 -22.71 39.00 5.15
C SER A 317 -24.18 39.42 5.02
N GLY A 318 -25.04 39.01 5.96
CA GLY A 318 -26.48 39.32 5.95
C GLY A 318 -26.89 40.60 6.67
N ASN A 319 -26.00 41.30 7.41
CA ASN A 319 -26.42 42.53 8.10
C ASN A 319 -25.32 43.57 8.31
N SER A 320 -25.69 44.81 8.00
CA SER A 320 -24.97 46.10 8.09
C SER A 320 -23.99 46.43 6.94
N ASN A 321 -24.53 47.17 5.96
CA ASN A 321 -23.88 47.86 4.84
C ASN A 321 -23.26 46.95 3.77
N GLY A 322 -24.06 46.65 2.74
CA GLY A 322 -23.77 45.70 1.67
C GLY A 322 -22.74 46.17 0.66
N ASP A 323 -21.45 46.02 0.99
CA ASP A 323 -20.31 46.07 0.06
C ASP A 323 -19.22 45.04 0.45
N GLY A 324 -19.63 43.90 1.01
CA GLY A 324 -18.75 42.74 1.27
C GLY A 324 -19.01 41.63 0.24
N PRO A 325 -17.98 40.94 -0.28
CA PRO A 325 -18.19 39.83 -1.21
C PRO A 325 -18.99 38.72 -0.54
N GLN A 326 -20.16 38.39 -1.08
CA GLN A 326 -20.96 37.24 -0.63
C GLN A 326 -20.20 35.96 -0.97
N ILE A 327 -19.67 35.29 0.06
CA ILE A 327 -18.95 34.01 -0.10
C ILE A 327 -20.00 32.91 -0.04
N GLN A 328 -20.54 32.54 -1.20
CA GLN A 328 -21.53 31.47 -1.32
C GLN A 328 -21.09 30.46 -2.36
N GLU A 329 -21.59 29.23 -2.24
CA GLU A 329 -21.49 28.26 -3.33
C GLU A 329 -22.21 28.84 -4.55
N TYR A 330 -21.61 28.68 -5.72
CA TYR A 330 -22.24 29.12 -6.97
C TYR A 330 -22.19 28.03 -8.03
N TYR A 331 -23.14 28.10 -8.94
CA TYR A 331 -23.22 27.22 -10.10
C TYR A 331 -22.41 27.85 -11.23
N TYR A 332 -21.37 27.15 -11.65
CA TYR A 332 -20.55 27.52 -12.79
C TYR A 332 -20.91 26.63 -13.97
N THR A 333 -21.36 27.23 -15.07
CA THR A 333 -21.58 26.49 -16.32
C THR A 333 -20.33 26.61 -17.19
N ASN A 334 -19.71 25.47 -17.52
CA ASN A 334 -18.55 25.47 -18.42
C ASN A 334 -18.97 25.72 -19.88
N ARG A 335 -18.00 25.92 -20.79
CA ARG A 335 -18.24 26.08 -22.24
C ARG A 335 -19.03 24.94 -22.91
N GLU A 336 -19.07 23.76 -22.31
CA GLU A 336 -19.83 22.60 -22.81
C GLU A 336 -21.28 22.55 -22.29
N GLY A 337 -21.69 23.55 -21.48
CA GLY A 337 -23.02 23.62 -20.91
C GLY A 337 -23.21 22.78 -19.64
N VAL A 338 -22.13 22.27 -19.05
CA VAL A 338 -22.16 21.47 -17.81
C VAL A 338 -22.13 22.40 -16.60
N GLU A 339 -23.17 22.33 -15.76
CA GLU A 339 -23.24 23.06 -14.49
C GLU A 339 -22.43 22.36 -13.39
N CYS A 340 -21.65 23.15 -12.65
CA CYS A 340 -20.69 22.73 -11.65
C CYS A 340 -20.97 23.49 -10.34
N ILE A 341 -21.12 22.78 -9.22
CA ILE A 341 -21.17 23.44 -7.91
C ILE A 341 -19.75 23.79 -7.50
N MET A 342 -19.49 25.08 -7.33
CA MET A 342 -18.19 25.63 -6.96
C MET A 342 -18.21 25.98 -5.47
N LYS A 343 -17.43 25.23 -4.67
CA LYS A 343 -17.33 25.43 -3.22
C LYS A 343 -16.15 26.35 -2.86
N PRO A 344 -16.34 27.33 -1.98
CA PRO A 344 -15.25 28.19 -1.53
C PRO A 344 -14.25 27.43 -0.65
N ARG A 345 -12.99 27.78 -0.81
CA ARG A 345 -11.85 27.34 0.00
C ARG A 345 -11.00 28.54 0.36
N ILE A 346 -10.41 28.52 1.55
CA ILE A 346 -9.49 29.55 2.01
C ILE A 346 -8.08 29.04 1.82
N VAL A 347 -7.22 29.88 1.23
CA VAL A 347 -5.79 29.63 1.09
C VAL A 347 -5.05 30.68 1.89
N GLU A 348 -4.24 30.26 2.85
CA GLU A 348 -3.44 31.11 3.72
C GLU A 348 -1.95 30.87 3.49
N VAL A 349 -1.16 31.95 3.53
CA VAL A 349 0.31 31.87 3.53
C VAL A 349 0.81 31.77 4.98
N LEU A 350 1.06 30.55 5.46
CA LEU A 350 1.64 30.33 6.80
C LEU A 350 3.11 30.73 6.86
N LYS A 351 3.82 30.63 5.72
CA LYS A 351 5.23 30.99 5.61
C LYS A 351 5.53 31.53 4.22
N SER A 352 6.23 32.65 4.14
CA SER A 352 6.79 33.18 2.89
C SER A 352 8.08 33.95 3.18
N ARG A 353 9.03 33.92 2.24
CA ARG A 353 10.24 34.75 2.29
C ARG A 353 10.02 36.16 1.74
N ASN A 354 8.89 36.41 1.09
CA ASN A 354 8.55 37.67 0.42
C ASN A 354 7.58 38.53 1.26
N GLN A 355 7.59 38.38 2.59
CA GLN A 355 6.75 39.16 3.53
C GLN A 355 5.23 39.00 3.34
N GLN A 356 4.78 37.90 2.76
CA GLN A 356 3.35 37.59 2.56
C GLN A 356 2.73 36.78 3.70
N MET A 357 3.45 36.59 4.82
CA MET A 357 2.96 35.76 5.94
C MET A 357 1.66 36.33 6.53
N GLY A 358 0.66 35.46 6.73
CA GLY A 358 -0.65 35.82 7.26
C GLY A 358 -1.62 36.42 6.22
N GLN A 359 -1.18 36.58 4.95
CA GLN A 359 -2.10 36.90 3.87
C GLN A 359 -2.90 35.65 3.47
N TRP A 360 -4.11 35.87 2.99
CA TRP A 360 -5.01 34.81 2.57
C TRP A 360 -5.87 35.25 1.36
N CYS A 361 -6.38 34.28 0.62
CA CYS A 361 -7.31 34.51 -0.49
C CYS A 361 -8.37 33.40 -0.53
N PHE A 362 -9.48 33.69 -1.23
CA PHE A 362 -10.48 32.67 -1.56
C PHE A 362 -10.20 32.06 -2.93
N ILE A 363 -10.40 30.75 -3.01
CA ILE A 363 -10.47 30.02 -4.26
C ILE A 363 -11.76 29.20 -4.29
N TYR A 364 -12.21 28.84 -5.49
CA TYR A 364 -13.37 28.00 -5.66
C TYR A 364 -12.97 26.68 -6.33
N MET A 365 -13.46 25.58 -5.77
CA MET A 365 -13.19 24.22 -6.24
C MET A 365 -14.50 23.53 -6.60
N GLY A 366 -14.55 22.95 -7.80
CA GLY A 366 -15.71 22.16 -8.26
C GLY A 366 -15.70 20.74 -7.71
N GLU A 367 -16.88 20.18 -7.41
CA GLU A 367 -17.02 18.80 -6.95
C GLU A 367 -16.63 17.75 -8.02
N GLU A 368 -16.27 16.55 -7.57
CA GLU A 368 -15.83 15.41 -8.40
C GLU A 368 -16.90 14.87 -9.37
N LEU A 369 -18.17 15.23 -9.22
CA LEU A 369 -19.27 14.73 -10.04
C LEU A 369 -19.25 15.17 -11.52
N LEU A 370 -18.37 16.11 -11.90
CA LEU A 370 -18.19 16.52 -13.30
C LEU A 370 -17.56 15.46 -14.20
N TRP A 371 -16.72 14.60 -13.63
CA TRP A 371 -15.65 13.99 -14.42
C TRP A 371 -15.97 12.58 -14.90
N ASP A 372 -17.02 11.97 -14.37
CA ASP A 372 -17.55 10.68 -14.83
C ASP A 372 -18.39 10.82 -16.12
N ASN A 373 -18.88 12.04 -16.43
CA ASN A 373 -19.76 12.30 -17.58
C ASN A 373 -19.02 12.73 -18.86
N LEU A 374 -17.74 13.11 -18.76
CA LEU A 374 -16.88 13.47 -19.89
C LEU A 374 -16.22 12.19 -20.45
N LYS A 375 -16.90 11.51 -21.37
CA LYS A 375 -16.34 10.34 -22.08
C LYS A 375 -15.21 10.79 -23.02
N ILE A 376 -13.96 10.65 -22.59
CA ILE A 376 -12.79 10.78 -23.45
C ILE A 376 -12.88 9.69 -24.55
N PRO A 377 -12.68 10.01 -25.84
CA PRO A 377 -12.69 9.01 -26.92
C PRO A 377 -11.64 7.93 -26.66
N GLN A 378 -12.07 6.67 -26.52
CA GLN A 378 -11.20 5.55 -26.07
C GLN A 378 -10.10 5.15 -27.05
N GLU A 379 -10.11 5.68 -28.28
CA GLU A 379 -9.22 5.21 -29.36
C GLU A 379 -7.75 5.67 -29.21
N ASN A 380 -7.46 6.70 -28.40
CA ASN A 380 -6.09 7.23 -28.23
C ASN A 380 -5.41 6.89 -26.88
N ILE A 381 -6.10 6.18 -25.98
CA ILE A 381 -5.65 5.93 -24.59
C ILE A 381 -4.47 4.95 -24.53
N PHE A 382 -4.30 4.09 -25.53
CA PHE A 382 -3.29 3.02 -25.50
C PHE A 382 -1.86 3.47 -25.86
N ILE A 383 -1.64 4.70 -26.34
CA ILE A 383 -0.36 5.09 -26.97
C ILE A 383 0.59 5.85 -26.01
N SER A 384 0.11 6.46 -24.91
CA SER A 384 0.94 7.38 -24.08
C SER A 384 1.43 6.79 -22.73
N GLN A 385 1.00 5.60 -22.30
CA GLN A 385 1.49 4.99 -21.04
C GLN A 385 2.89 4.36 -21.17
N LYS A 386 3.95 5.17 -21.17
CA LYS A 386 5.31 4.70 -20.83
C LYS A 386 5.49 4.74 -19.31
N VAL A 387 4.84 3.81 -18.61
CA VAL A 387 5.07 3.59 -17.16
C VAL A 387 6.37 2.79 -17.02
N SER A 388 7.46 3.45 -16.64
CA SER A 388 8.68 2.76 -16.23
C SER A 388 8.47 2.19 -14.81
N ILE A 389 8.07 0.91 -14.74
CA ILE A 389 7.82 0.20 -13.49
C ILE A 389 9.16 -0.28 -12.91
N ASN A 390 9.64 0.39 -11.86
CA ASN A 390 10.72 -0.14 -11.02
C ASN A 390 10.20 -1.38 -10.25
N LYS A 391 10.63 -2.57 -10.69
CA LYS A 391 10.13 -3.91 -10.28
C LYS A 391 10.44 -4.35 -8.83
N LYS A 392 10.95 -3.50 -7.94
CA LYS A 392 11.60 -3.99 -6.70
C LYS A 392 10.78 -4.00 -5.40
N GLN A 393 9.61 -3.34 -5.30
CA GLN A 393 8.96 -3.15 -3.98
C GLN A 393 7.54 -3.73 -3.80
N ASN A 394 6.79 -4.01 -4.86
CA ASN A 394 5.54 -4.80 -4.79
C ASN A 394 5.75 -6.27 -4.38
N SER A 395 7.00 -6.68 -4.18
CA SER A 395 7.36 -8.04 -3.79
C SER A 395 7.17 -8.31 -2.30
N GLY A 396 7.11 -7.33 -1.39
CA GLY A 396 7.16 -7.60 0.07
C GLY A 396 6.01 -8.48 0.60
N GLY A 397 4.76 -8.07 0.39
CA GLY A 397 3.58 -8.82 0.84
C GLY A 397 3.32 -10.11 0.06
N TYR A 398 3.68 -10.12 -1.24
CA TYR A 398 3.59 -11.32 -2.06
C TYR A 398 4.68 -12.33 -1.69
N THR A 399 5.92 -11.89 -1.48
CA THR A 399 7.03 -12.75 -1.07
C THR A 399 6.85 -13.30 0.34
N SER A 400 6.30 -12.53 1.28
CA SER A 400 5.97 -13.04 2.62
C SER A 400 4.84 -14.07 2.57
N GLY A 401 3.79 -13.84 1.78
CA GLY A 401 2.71 -14.80 1.59
C GLY A 401 3.16 -16.08 0.88
N VAL A 402 4.02 -15.98 -0.14
CA VAL A 402 4.64 -17.13 -0.81
C VAL A 402 5.57 -17.89 0.12
N ALA A 403 6.38 -17.20 0.93
CA ALA A 403 7.26 -17.82 1.91
C ALA A 403 6.46 -18.62 2.95
N GLY A 404 5.34 -18.07 3.45
CA GLY A 404 4.43 -18.78 4.36
C GLY A 404 3.84 -20.05 3.75
N LEU A 405 3.42 -20.00 2.48
CA LEU A 405 2.93 -21.17 1.74
C LEU A 405 4.00 -22.26 1.59
N ILE A 406 5.25 -21.87 1.29
CA ILE A 406 6.36 -22.81 1.13
C ILE A 406 6.67 -23.51 2.46
N VAL A 407 6.74 -22.76 3.55
CA VAL A 407 7.00 -23.31 4.89
C VAL A 407 5.87 -24.25 5.34
N GLY A 408 4.60 -23.91 5.06
CA GLY A 408 3.44 -24.71 5.43
C GLY A 408 3.16 -25.92 4.53
N SER A 409 3.67 -25.94 3.29
CA SER A 409 3.34 -26.94 2.27
C SER A 409 3.53 -28.41 2.71
N PRO A 410 4.63 -28.80 3.39
CA PRO A 410 4.82 -30.20 3.77
C PRO A 410 3.69 -30.73 4.67
N LEU A 411 3.29 -29.92 5.67
CA LEU A 411 2.24 -30.28 6.62
C LEU A 411 0.85 -30.27 5.96
N ASP A 412 0.62 -29.35 5.03
CA ASP A 412 -0.63 -29.24 4.28
C ASP A 412 -0.84 -30.44 3.34
N VAL A 413 0.20 -30.90 2.63
CA VAL A 413 0.13 -32.12 1.80
C VAL A 413 -0.17 -33.34 2.67
N LEU A 414 0.47 -33.46 3.84
CA LEU A 414 0.23 -34.57 4.77
C LEU A 414 -1.22 -34.55 5.27
N ARG A 415 -1.71 -33.38 5.70
CA ARG A 415 -3.08 -33.19 6.18
C ARG A 415 -4.11 -33.63 5.14
N VAL A 416 -4.00 -33.14 3.91
CA VAL A 416 -4.98 -33.46 2.85
C VAL A 416 -5.03 -34.97 2.60
N ARG A 417 -3.88 -35.66 2.59
CA ARG A 417 -3.85 -37.12 2.43
C ARG A 417 -4.48 -37.88 3.60
N LEU A 418 -4.35 -37.37 4.83
CA LEU A 418 -5.00 -37.96 6.00
C LEU A 418 -6.52 -37.74 6.00
N GLN A 419 -7.01 -36.67 5.38
CA GLN A 419 -8.45 -36.35 5.30
C GLN A 419 -9.18 -37.17 4.22
N VAL A 420 -8.45 -37.76 3.26
CA VAL A 420 -9.02 -38.60 2.20
C VAL A 420 -9.35 -40.00 2.72
N PRO A 421 -10.59 -40.50 2.55
CA PRO A 421 -10.94 -41.87 2.90
C PRO A 421 -10.06 -42.87 2.14
N GLN A 422 -9.35 -43.75 2.86
CA GLN A 422 -8.64 -44.86 2.24
C GLN A 422 -9.66 -45.82 1.61
N ARG A 423 -9.45 -46.22 0.35
CA ARG A 423 -10.29 -47.23 -0.30
C ARG A 423 -10.19 -48.53 0.53
N PRO A 424 -11.31 -49.18 0.89
CA PRO A 424 -11.24 -50.52 1.46
C PRO A 424 -10.59 -51.43 0.41
N ILE A 425 -9.49 -52.08 0.79
CA ILE A 425 -8.84 -53.09 -0.04
C ILE A 425 -9.85 -54.23 -0.18
N ASN A 426 -10.33 -54.48 -1.40
CA ASN A 426 -11.12 -55.67 -1.70
C ASN A 426 -10.25 -56.91 -1.44
N ASN A 427 -10.46 -57.52 -0.28
CA ASN A 427 -9.85 -58.79 0.12
C ASN A 427 -10.27 -59.91 -0.85
N SER A 428 -9.44 -60.16 -1.87
CA SER A 428 -9.49 -61.41 -2.65
C SER A 428 -8.23 -62.27 -2.49
N ASN A 429 -7.19 -61.81 -1.78
CA ASN A 429 -6.02 -62.62 -1.45
C ASN A 429 -5.78 -62.65 0.06
N ARG A 430 -6.41 -63.62 0.73
CA ARG A 430 -6.01 -64.07 2.06
C ARG A 430 -4.61 -64.68 1.92
N ASN A 431 -3.58 -63.96 2.37
CA ASN A 431 -2.28 -64.46 2.86
C ASN A 431 -1.21 -63.36 3.02
N ALA A 432 -1.53 -62.09 2.76
CA ALA A 432 -0.75 -60.99 3.32
C ALA A 432 -1.37 -60.58 4.65
N SER A 433 -0.65 -60.79 5.76
CA SER A 433 -0.98 -60.23 7.06
C SER A 433 -1.38 -58.76 6.89
N PRO A 434 -2.46 -58.28 7.53
CA PRO A 434 -2.76 -56.86 7.51
C PRO A 434 -1.57 -56.18 8.16
N ALA A 435 -0.77 -55.47 7.35
CA ALA A 435 0.17 -54.54 7.91
C ALA A 435 -0.71 -53.53 8.66
N ASN A 436 -0.81 -53.74 9.97
CA ASN A 436 -1.32 -52.78 10.92
C ASN A 436 -0.59 -51.47 10.59
N VAL A 437 -1.28 -50.57 9.88
CA VAL A 437 -0.80 -49.20 9.69
C VAL A 437 -1.05 -48.52 11.03
N THR A 438 -0.21 -48.88 12.00
CA THR A 438 -0.11 -48.24 13.30
C THR A 438 0.25 -46.77 13.05
N ALA A 439 -0.60 -45.91 13.60
CA ALA A 439 -0.64 -44.47 13.39
C ALA A 439 0.46 -43.68 14.13
N THR A 440 1.68 -44.20 14.21
CA THR A 440 2.77 -43.64 15.04
C THR A 440 4.12 -44.10 14.44
N THR A 441 4.98 -43.38 13.71
CA THR A 441 5.36 -41.97 13.43
C THR A 441 6.33 -41.97 12.21
N PRO A 442 6.71 -40.85 11.54
CA PRO A 442 5.97 -39.65 11.15
C PRO A 442 5.72 -39.62 9.62
N GLY A 443 4.52 -39.21 9.20
CA GLY A 443 4.08 -39.23 7.79
C GLY A 443 5.02 -38.54 6.79
N LEU A 444 5.72 -37.48 7.19
CA LEU A 444 6.66 -36.74 6.32
C LEU A 444 7.93 -37.52 5.98
N TRP A 445 8.49 -38.23 6.96
CA TRP A 445 9.71 -39.03 6.78
C TRP A 445 9.45 -40.20 5.83
N ARG A 446 8.31 -40.86 5.99
CA ARG A 446 7.85 -41.93 5.08
C ARG A 446 7.60 -41.39 3.67
N MET A 447 6.94 -40.23 3.53
CA MET A 447 6.74 -39.59 2.23
C MET A 447 8.07 -39.27 1.53
N MET A 448 9.07 -38.80 2.28
CA MET A 448 10.40 -38.53 1.74
C MET A 448 11.08 -39.80 1.24
N GLN A 449 10.99 -40.91 1.99
CA GLN A 449 11.59 -42.18 1.62
C GLN A 449 10.90 -42.86 0.44
N THR A 450 9.57 -42.72 0.30
CA THR A 450 8.81 -43.42 -0.75
C THR A 450 8.63 -42.60 -2.03
N GLU A 451 8.56 -41.27 -1.94
CA GLU A 451 8.23 -40.39 -3.07
C GLU A 451 9.27 -39.29 -3.33
N GLY A 452 10.24 -39.12 -2.42
CA GLY A 452 11.23 -38.04 -2.47
C GLY A 452 10.72 -36.69 -1.94
N VAL A 453 11.66 -35.76 -1.73
CA VAL A 453 11.40 -34.41 -1.16
C VAL A 453 10.45 -33.59 -2.03
N GLY A 454 10.42 -33.81 -3.35
CA GLY A 454 9.48 -33.14 -4.26
C GLY A 454 8.00 -33.42 -3.97
N SER A 455 7.69 -34.47 -3.19
CA SER A 455 6.32 -34.78 -2.77
C SER A 455 5.74 -33.76 -1.79
N TRP A 456 6.58 -33.09 -0.99
CA TRP A 456 6.15 -32.10 0.02
C TRP A 456 5.60 -30.80 -0.59
N PHE A 457 5.83 -30.56 -1.88
CA PHE A 457 5.44 -29.34 -2.58
C PHE A 457 4.41 -29.60 -3.70
N LYS A 458 3.84 -30.80 -3.77
CA LYS A 458 2.81 -31.13 -4.77
C LYS A 458 1.58 -30.24 -4.60
N GLY A 459 1.14 -29.60 -5.69
CA GLY A 459 -0.06 -28.77 -5.72
C GLY A 459 0.11 -27.32 -5.27
N ILE A 460 1.30 -26.91 -4.77
CA ILE A 460 1.53 -25.55 -4.25
C ILE A 460 1.47 -24.44 -5.32
N ALA A 461 1.71 -24.78 -6.59
CA ALA A 461 1.71 -23.80 -7.68
C ALA A 461 0.33 -23.12 -7.89
N SER A 462 -0.76 -23.84 -7.63
CA SER A 462 -2.12 -23.33 -7.80
C SER A 462 -2.45 -22.16 -6.85
N PRO A 463 -2.26 -22.27 -5.52
CA PRO A 463 -2.49 -21.16 -4.60
C PRO A 463 -1.48 -20.02 -4.74
N ILE A 464 -0.22 -20.27 -5.16
CA ILE A 464 0.77 -19.20 -5.39
C ILE A 464 0.30 -18.24 -6.48
N ILE A 465 -0.22 -18.76 -7.60
CA ILE A 465 -0.72 -17.95 -8.72
C ILE A 465 -1.96 -17.13 -8.31
N GLY A 466 -2.84 -17.71 -7.49
CA GLY A 466 -4.07 -17.06 -7.04
C GLY A 466 -3.89 -16.05 -5.90
N LEU A 467 -2.75 -16.05 -5.21
CA LEU A 467 -2.57 -15.35 -3.93
C LEU A 467 -2.79 -13.83 -4.03
N ALA A 468 -2.24 -13.19 -5.07
CA ALA A 468 -2.38 -11.75 -5.26
C ALA A 468 -3.83 -11.33 -5.51
N PHE A 469 -4.54 -12.09 -6.37
CA PHE A 469 -5.94 -11.84 -6.68
C PHE A 469 -6.86 -12.09 -5.48
N LEU A 470 -6.58 -13.15 -4.71
CA LEU A 470 -7.37 -13.51 -3.53
C LEU A 470 -7.25 -12.42 -2.46
N ASN A 471 -6.03 -11.95 -2.17
CA ASN A 471 -5.83 -10.87 -1.19
C ASN A 471 -6.45 -9.54 -1.67
N ALA A 472 -6.38 -9.22 -2.96
CA ALA A 472 -7.02 -8.03 -3.52
C ALA A 472 -8.55 -8.07 -3.31
N ILE A 473 -9.21 -9.18 -3.68
CA ILE A 473 -10.66 -9.35 -3.47
C ILE A 473 -11.00 -9.28 -1.98
N LEU A 474 -10.22 -9.96 -1.13
CA LEU A 474 -10.44 -9.96 0.31
C LEU A 474 -10.47 -8.55 0.90
N PHE A 475 -9.44 -7.73 0.63
CA PHE A 475 -9.36 -6.39 1.22
C PHE A 475 -10.34 -5.40 0.58
N THR A 476 -10.56 -5.47 -0.73
CA THR A 476 -11.54 -4.61 -1.41
C THR A 476 -12.96 -4.90 -0.92
N SER A 477 -13.37 -6.17 -0.84
CA SER A 477 -14.69 -6.55 -0.36
C SER A 477 -14.86 -6.30 1.13
N TYR A 478 -13.84 -6.59 1.96
CA TYR A 478 -13.87 -6.29 3.39
C TYR A 478 -14.06 -4.80 3.66
N GLY A 479 -13.26 -3.94 3.01
CA GLY A 479 -13.36 -2.49 3.17
C GLY A 479 -14.68 -1.91 2.64
N GLY A 480 -15.18 -2.42 1.52
CA GLY A 480 -16.47 -2.00 0.95
C GLY A 480 -17.65 -2.35 1.85
N ILE A 481 -17.70 -3.57 2.38
CA ILE A 481 -18.78 -4.01 3.28
C ILE A 481 -18.72 -3.26 4.62
N LEU A 482 -17.52 -3.03 5.14
CA LEU A 482 -17.37 -2.30 6.41
C LEU A 482 -17.87 -0.85 6.30
N ARG A 483 -17.55 -0.16 5.19
CA ARG A 483 -18.08 1.19 4.92
C ARG A 483 -19.60 1.19 4.78
N PHE A 484 -20.16 0.24 4.04
CA PHE A 484 -21.59 0.10 3.88
C PHE A 484 -22.31 -0.14 5.23
N LEU A 485 -21.74 -0.94 6.13
CA LEU A 485 -22.33 -1.19 7.45
C LEU A 485 -22.25 0.03 8.37
N ASP A 486 -21.19 0.82 8.26
CA ASP A 486 -20.99 2.05 9.03
C ASP A 486 -21.96 3.15 8.57
N GLU A 487 -22.08 3.37 7.25
CA GLU A 487 -23.02 4.32 6.64
C GLU A 487 -24.48 4.05 7.02
N ASN A 488 -24.87 2.78 7.10
CA ASN A 488 -26.24 2.38 7.42
C ASN A 488 -26.51 2.19 8.92
N ASN A 489 -25.54 2.49 9.81
CA ASN A 489 -25.62 2.27 11.26
C ASN A 489 -26.03 0.83 11.66
N ILE A 490 -25.77 -0.16 10.82
CA ILE A 490 -26.21 -1.55 11.06
C ILE A 490 -25.28 -2.18 12.10
N PHE A 491 -25.87 -2.77 13.15
CA PHE A 491 -25.17 -3.32 14.33
C PHE A 491 -24.47 -2.29 15.23
N SER A 492 -24.79 -1.00 15.10
CA SER A 492 -24.37 0.02 16.06
C SER A 492 -25.25 -0.05 17.31
N ASN A 493 -24.69 -0.49 18.44
CA ASN A 493 -25.41 -0.49 19.72
C ASN A 493 -25.45 0.95 20.27
N SER A 494 -26.62 1.57 20.19
CA SER A 494 -26.94 2.86 20.80
C SER A 494 -26.59 2.90 22.28
N ASN A 495 -25.51 3.60 22.63
CA ASN A 495 -25.32 4.25 23.94
C ASN A 495 -24.42 5.50 23.90
N HIS A 496 -24.13 6.06 22.71
CA HIS A 496 -23.52 7.38 22.60
C HIS A 496 -24.47 8.34 21.86
N HIS A 497 -25.51 8.77 22.57
CA HIS A 497 -26.31 9.95 22.23
C HIS A 497 -25.53 11.22 22.60
N ASN A 498 -24.47 11.51 21.84
CA ASN A 498 -23.92 12.86 21.75
C ASN A 498 -23.31 13.05 20.35
N ARG A 499 -24.19 13.29 19.39
CA ARG A 499 -23.84 13.83 18.08
C ARG A 499 -23.29 15.23 18.32
N ASN A 500 -21.96 15.41 18.27
CA ASN A 500 -21.26 16.68 18.02
C ASN A 500 -19.72 16.50 17.87
N TYR A 501 -19.23 15.31 17.49
CA TYR A 501 -17.80 15.08 17.25
C TYR A 501 -17.61 14.09 16.09
N GLU A 502 -16.93 14.51 15.03
CA GLU A 502 -16.35 13.62 13.99
C GLU A 502 -15.15 12.85 14.57
N SER A 503 -15.39 12.05 15.62
CA SER A 503 -14.44 11.04 16.07
C SER A 503 -14.67 9.79 15.24
N PHE A 504 -13.61 9.32 14.56
CA PHE A 504 -13.53 8.01 13.90
C PHE A 504 -14.17 6.92 14.77
N SER A 505 -15.36 6.46 14.38
CA SER A 505 -16.09 5.39 15.04
C SER A 505 -15.30 4.10 14.90
N ILE A 506 -14.79 3.55 16.01
CA ILE A 506 -14.16 2.23 16.01
C ILE A 506 -15.25 1.22 15.63
N PRO A 507 -15.13 0.51 14.49
CA PRO A 507 -16.20 -0.37 14.03
C PRO A 507 -16.50 -1.45 15.06
N SER A 508 -17.77 -1.80 15.22
CA SER A 508 -18.17 -2.80 16.21
C SER A 508 -17.61 -4.18 15.85
N LEU A 509 -17.40 -5.05 16.84
CA LEU A 509 -16.90 -6.41 16.58
C LEU A 509 -17.84 -7.20 15.65
N SER A 510 -19.15 -6.96 15.75
CA SER A 510 -20.15 -7.56 14.86
C SER A 510 -20.01 -7.04 13.42
N GLN A 511 -19.77 -5.74 13.21
CA GLN A 511 -19.50 -5.19 11.87
C GLN A 511 -18.25 -5.81 11.24
N ILE A 512 -17.18 -5.98 12.02
CA ILE A 512 -15.94 -6.61 11.57
C ILE A 512 -16.15 -8.08 11.19
N TYR A 513 -16.95 -8.82 11.98
CA TYR A 513 -17.31 -10.20 11.66
C TYR A 513 -18.10 -10.29 10.34
N VAL A 514 -19.13 -9.45 10.17
CA VAL A 514 -19.98 -9.45 8.96
C VAL A 514 -19.18 -9.03 7.72
N ALA A 515 -18.31 -8.03 7.83
CA ALA A 515 -17.41 -7.62 6.76
C ALA A 515 -16.43 -8.74 6.39
N GLY A 516 -15.83 -9.42 7.37
CA GLY A 516 -14.99 -10.58 7.15
C GLY A 516 -15.73 -11.75 6.48
N PHE A 517 -16.96 -12.02 6.92
CA PHE A 517 -17.81 -13.07 6.36
C PHE A 517 -18.14 -12.79 4.89
N GLY A 518 -18.61 -11.58 4.57
CA GLY A 518 -18.96 -11.21 3.20
C GLY A 518 -17.74 -11.14 2.26
N ALA A 519 -16.57 -10.74 2.78
CA ALA A 519 -15.33 -10.79 2.00
C ALA A 519 -14.92 -12.24 1.66
N GLY A 520 -15.15 -13.19 2.57
CA GLY A 520 -14.96 -14.62 2.29
C GLY A 520 -15.90 -15.17 1.22
N VAL A 521 -17.15 -14.69 1.17
CA VAL A 521 -18.10 -15.01 0.08
C VAL A 521 -17.55 -14.50 -1.26
N ALA A 522 -17.01 -13.28 -1.31
CA ALA A 522 -16.45 -12.72 -2.53
C ALA A 522 -15.20 -13.49 -3.02
N CYS A 523 -14.35 -13.96 -2.09
CA CYS A 523 -13.14 -14.72 -2.42
C CYS A 523 -13.41 -16.06 -3.11
N PHE A 524 -14.62 -16.61 -2.97
CA PHE A 524 -15.08 -17.88 -3.55
C PHE A 524 -14.69 -18.06 -5.04
N VAL A 525 -14.79 -16.98 -5.83
CA VAL A 525 -14.56 -17.00 -7.28
C VAL A 525 -13.15 -17.46 -7.62
N VAL A 526 -12.16 -17.10 -6.80
CA VAL A 526 -10.74 -17.41 -7.01
C VAL A 526 -10.27 -18.53 -6.08
N SER A 527 -10.78 -18.62 -4.86
CA SER A 527 -10.37 -19.65 -3.89
C SER A 527 -10.77 -21.06 -4.35
N THR A 528 -12.00 -21.24 -4.84
CA THR A 528 -12.50 -22.56 -5.25
C THR A 528 -11.70 -23.21 -6.37
N PRO A 529 -11.47 -22.56 -7.54
CA PRO A 529 -10.71 -23.19 -8.62
C PRO A 529 -9.26 -23.49 -8.23
N THR A 530 -8.63 -22.61 -7.45
CA THR A 530 -7.24 -22.80 -7.02
C THR A 530 -7.12 -23.95 -6.02
N GLU A 531 -8.09 -24.12 -5.12
CA GLU A 531 -8.10 -25.19 -4.14
C GLU A 531 -8.48 -26.55 -4.70
N VAL A 532 -9.44 -26.64 -5.64
CA VAL A 532 -9.80 -27.90 -6.30
C VAL A 532 -8.60 -28.49 -7.03
N VAL A 533 -7.85 -27.67 -7.75
CA VAL A 533 -6.62 -28.07 -8.45
C VAL A 533 -5.55 -28.51 -7.45
N LYS A 534 -5.39 -27.77 -6.35
CA LYS A 534 -4.44 -28.09 -5.27
C LYS A 534 -4.75 -29.45 -4.62
N CYS A 535 -5.97 -29.65 -4.12
CA CYS A 535 -6.37 -30.88 -3.43
C CYS A 535 -6.26 -32.11 -4.34
N LYS A 536 -6.68 -32.00 -5.61
CA LYS A 536 -6.53 -33.11 -6.58
C LYS A 536 -5.07 -33.41 -6.92
N ALA A 537 -4.22 -32.39 -7.01
CA ALA A 537 -2.78 -32.58 -7.22
C ALA A 537 -2.07 -33.21 -6.01
N GLN A 538 -2.54 -32.93 -4.79
CA GLN A 538 -1.97 -33.47 -3.53
C GLN A 538 -2.30 -34.95 -3.29
N VAL A 539 -3.41 -35.44 -3.85
CA VAL A 539 -3.91 -36.82 -3.67
C VAL A 539 -3.45 -37.78 -4.77
N LYS A 540 -3.10 -37.28 -5.96
CA LYS A 540 -2.71 -38.15 -7.09
C LYS A 540 -1.37 -38.86 -6.82
N MET A 541 -1.46 -40.14 -6.47
CA MET A 541 -0.33 -41.07 -6.27
C MET A 541 -0.15 -41.89 -7.56
N ASP A 542 0.77 -41.50 -8.43
CA ASP A 542 1.11 -42.31 -9.61
C ASP A 542 2.58 -42.76 -9.53
N PRO A 543 2.86 -44.06 -9.31
CA PRO A 543 4.23 -44.58 -9.17
C PRO A 543 5.05 -44.48 -10.46
N HIS A 544 4.40 -44.47 -11.63
CA HIS A 544 5.07 -44.47 -12.94
C HIS A 544 5.23 -43.09 -13.56
N TYR A 545 4.53 -42.07 -13.05
CA TYR A 545 4.66 -40.69 -13.51
C TYR A 545 5.33 -39.85 -12.43
N ARG A 546 6.62 -39.55 -12.63
CA ARG A 546 7.35 -38.53 -11.85
C ARG A 546 6.59 -37.19 -11.95
N SER A 547 5.82 -36.88 -10.92
CA SER A 547 5.12 -35.60 -10.71
C SER A 547 4.10 -35.24 -11.80
N SER A 548 2.81 -35.58 -11.57
CA SER A 548 1.75 -34.93 -12.35
C SER A 548 1.77 -33.43 -12.04
N SER A 549 2.26 -32.63 -12.99
CA SER A 549 2.29 -31.17 -12.87
C SER A 549 0.89 -30.64 -12.52
N THR A 550 0.81 -29.64 -11.64
CA THR A 550 -0.43 -28.92 -11.29
C THR A 550 -1.20 -28.47 -12.55
N TRP A 551 -0.45 -28.10 -13.60
CA TRP A 551 -0.99 -27.75 -14.90
C TRP A 551 -1.66 -28.92 -15.63
N SER A 552 -1.09 -30.13 -15.51
CA SER A 552 -1.69 -31.34 -16.08
C SER A 552 -3.02 -31.68 -15.43
N VAL A 553 -3.14 -31.49 -14.11
CA VAL A 553 -4.39 -31.70 -13.35
C VAL A 553 -5.43 -30.66 -13.74
N PHE A 554 -5.05 -29.39 -13.81
CA PHE A 554 -5.92 -28.31 -14.28
C PHE A 554 -6.45 -28.55 -15.69
N ARG A 555 -5.55 -28.90 -16.64
CA ARG A 555 -5.90 -29.20 -18.02
C ARG A 555 -6.83 -30.43 -18.13
N ASP A 556 -6.60 -31.44 -17.30
CA ASP A 556 -7.43 -32.66 -17.26
C ASP A 556 -8.84 -32.35 -16.74
N ILE A 557 -8.98 -31.50 -15.72
CA ILE A 557 -10.28 -31.04 -15.21
C ILE A 557 -11.05 -30.28 -16.29
N ILE A 558 -10.41 -29.31 -16.94
CA ILE A 558 -11.06 -28.51 -18.01
C ILE A 558 -11.47 -29.41 -19.18
N LYS A 559 -10.61 -30.32 -19.62
CA LYS A 559 -10.91 -31.21 -20.74
C LYS A 559 -12.05 -32.19 -20.45
N ARG A 560 -12.18 -32.68 -19.22
CA ARG A 560 -13.18 -33.71 -18.87
C ARG A 560 -14.50 -33.15 -18.35
N HIS A 561 -14.47 -32.00 -17.67
CA HIS A 561 -15.62 -31.47 -16.91
C HIS A 561 -15.91 -29.99 -17.20
N GLY A 562 -15.16 -29.36 -18.10
CA GLY A 562 -15.30 -27.93 -18.41
C GLY A 562 -14.90 -27.03 -17.23
N VAL A 563 -15.22 -25.74 -17.37
CA VAL A 563 -14.87 -24.70 -16.37
C VAL A 563 -15.66 -24.89 -15.06
N LEU A 564 -16.90 -25.37 -15.15
CA LEU A 564 -17.73 -25.67 -13.97
C LEU A 564 -17.12 -26.78 -13.10
N GLY A 565 -16.31 -27.67 -13.69
CA GLY A 565 -15.58 -28.70 -12.94
C GLY A 565 -14.50 -28.16 -11.99
N LEU A 566 -14.11 -26.89 -12.12
CA LEU A 566 -13.21 -26.21 -11.17
C LEU A 566 -13.94 -25.74 -9.91
N TYR A 567 -15.29 -25.72 -9.91
CA TYR A 567 -16.11 -25.29 -8.78
C TYR A 567 -16.72 -26.46 -7.99
N GLN A 568 -16.21 -27.68 -8.18
CA GLN A 568 -16.63 -28.85 -7.41
C GLN A 568 -16.35 -28.65 -5.91
N GLY A 569 -17.37 -28.82 -5.06
CA GLY A 569 -17.26 -28.52 -3.62
C GLY A 569 -17.24 -27.02 -3.31
N GLY A 570 -17.64 -26.18 -4.26
CA GLY A 570 -17.63 -24.74 -4.15
C GLY A 570 -18.44 -24.17 -2.99
N THR A 571 -19.67 -24.64 -2.77
CA THR A 571 -20.51 -24.18 -1.65
C THR A 571 -19.87 -24.48 -0.30
N ALA A 572 -19.28 -25.66 -0.13
CA ALA A 572 -18.56 -26.03 1.10
C ALA A 572 -17.31 -25.16 1.29
N THR A 573 -16.64 -24.80 0.20
CA THR A 573 -15.49 -23.89 0.20
C THR A 573 -15.90 -22.47 0.60
N MET A 574 -16.96 -21.95 0.00
CA MET A 574 -17.53 -20.64 0.31
C MET A 574 -17.95 -20.53 1.78
N ILE A 575 -18.69 -21.50 2.30
CA ILE A 575 -19.13 -21.49 3.71
C ILE A 575 -17.92 -21.52 4.64
N ARG A 576 -16.95 -22.39 4.37
CA ARG A 576 -15.71 -22.48 5.15
C ARG A 576 -14.94 -21.16 5.14
N ASP A 577 -14.72 -20.57 3.96
CA ASP A 577 -13.95 -19.33 3.79
C ASP A 577 -14.63 -18.16 4.49
N SER A 578 -15.94 -18.01 4.28
CA SER A 578 -16.75 -16.96 4.90
C SER A 578 -16.71 -17.04 6.42
N THR A 579 -16.95 -18.22 6.99
CA THR A 579 -16.86 -18.42 8.44
C THR A 579 -15.43 -18.20 8.95
N SER A 580 -14.41 -18.67 8.22
CA SER A 580 -13.00 -18.51 8.61
C SER A 580 -12.59 -17.05 8.68
N TYR A 581 -12.87 -16.25 7.65
CA TYR A 581 -12.50 -14.84 7.61
C TYR A 581 -13.28 -14.03 8.64
N GLY A 582 -14.59 -14.27 8.80
CA GLY A 582 -15.40 -13.63 9.84
C GLY A 582 -14.84 -13.87 11.25
N VAL A 583 -14.58 -15.14 11.60
CA VAL A 583 -14.02 -15.50 12.92
C VAL A 583 -12.59 -14.97 13.07
N TYR A 584 -11.75 -15.05 12.04
CA TYR A 584 -10.37 -14.55 12.10
C TYR A 584 -10.33 -13.05 12.41
N PHE A 585 -11.05 -12.22 11.66
CA PHE A 585 -11.06 -10.77 11.90
C PHE A 585 -11.70 -10.41 13.24
N TRP A 586 -12.74 -11.14 13.66
CA TRP A 586 -13.38 -10.94 14.96
C TRP A 586 -12.43 -11.23 16.13
N VAL A 587 -11.75 -12.37 16.13
CA VAL A 587 -10.78 -12.74 17.18
C VAL A 587 -9.56 -11.84 17.12
N TYR A 588 -9.05 -11.53 15.92
CA TYR A 588 -7.89 -10.65 15.75
C TYR A 588 -8.15 -9.27 16.34
N GLU A 589 -9.31 -8.68 16.04
CA GLU A 589 -9.71 -7.40 16.60
C GLU A 589 -9.97 -7.49 18.11
N GLY A 590 -10.68 -8.52 18.57
CA GLY A 590 -10.95 -8.75 19.99
C GLY A 590 -9.66 -8.86 20.80
N CYS A 591 -8.68 -9.63 20.33
CA CYS A 591 -7.37 -9.77 20.97
C CYS A 591 -6.58 -8.45 20.97
N LYS A 592 -6.62 -7.66 19.90
CA LYS A 592 -5.99 -6.32 19.88
C LYS A 592 -6.59 -5.39 20.93
N ARG A 593 -7.94 -5.39 21.06
CA ARG A 593 -8.65 -4.59 22.06
C ARG A 593 -8.32 -5.04 23.48
N LEU A 594 -8.26 -6.35 23.72
CA LEU A 594 -7.92 -6.94 25.03
C LEU A 594 -6.46 -6.66 25.46
N LEU A 595 -5.53 -6.65 24.49
CA LEU A 595 -4.11 -6.38 24.75
C LEU A 595 -3.77 -4.88 24.84
N GLY A 596 -4.79 -4.01 24.80
CA GLY A 596 -4.63 -2.56 24.93
C GLY A 596 -3.85 -1.93 23.77
N VAL A 597 -3.94 -2.49 22.57
CA VAL A 597 -3.33 -1.88 21.37
C VAL A 597 -4.10 -0.59 21.07
N SER A 598 -3.42 0.54 21.25
CA SER A 598 -4.07 1.87 21.28
C SER A 598 -4.73 2.23 19.93
N PRO A 599 -5.94 2.82 19.91
CA PRO A 599 -6.66 3.09 18.66
C PRO A 599 -5.99 4.03 17.67
N ALA A 600 -5.10 4.89 18.16
CA ALA A 600 -4.26 5.76 17.33
C ALA A 600 -3.34 4.97 16.38
N ASN A 601 -3.01 3.71 16.70
CA ASN A 601 -2.20 2.86 15.85
C ASN A 601 -3.03 2.16 14.75
N TYR A 602 -4.37 2.11 14.83
CA TYR A 602 -5.22 1.44 13.82
C TYR A 602 -5.12 2.07 12.41
N VAL A 603 -4.88 3.38 12.34
CA VAL A 603 -4.68 4.11 11.07
C VAL A 603 -3.36 3.71 10.40
N ASN A 604 -2.30 3.50 11.18
CA ASN A 604 -0.99 3.08 10.68
C ASN A 604 -1.00 1.65 10.10
N TYR A 605 -1.84 0.76 10.63
CA TYR A 605 -1.90 -0.64 10.18
C TYR A 605 -2.63 -0.86 8.85
N SER A 606 -3.62 -0.01 8.52
CA SER A 606 -4.36 -0.13 7.25
C SER A 606 -3.63 0.52 6.06
N ALA A 607 -2.65 1.39 6.36
CA ALA A 607 -1.84 2.12 5.40
C ALA A 607 -0.40 1.57 5.24
N GLY A 608 -0.08 0.40 5.83
CA GLY A 608 1.25 -0.21 5.71
C GLY A 608 2.37 0.58 6.41
N GLY A 609 2.06 1.35 7.47
CA GLY A 609 3.01 2.17 8.21
C GLY A 609 3.97 1.34 9.07
N ASN A 610 5.28 1.43 8.80
CA ASN A 610 6.36 0.74 9.52
C ASN A 610 6.80 1.48 10.79
N TYR A 611 5.91 1.61 11.78
CA TYR A 611 6.34 1.80 13.17
C TYR A 611 5.59 0.83 14.06
N ILE A 612 6.26 -0.26 14.40
CA ILE A 612 5.78 -1.21 15.39
C ILE A 612 6.80 -1.19 16.53
N ASP A 613 6.37 -0.78 17.73
CA ASP A 613 7.14 -1.04 18.94
C ASP A 613 7.36 -2.56 19.03
N ASN A 614 8.51 -3.04 19.50
CA ASN A 614 8.76 -4.49 19.60
C ASN A 614 7.68 -5.17 20.46
N ASN A 615 7.19 -4.47 21.50
CA ASN A 615 6.09 -4.95 22.33
C ASN A 615 4.76 -5.01 21.57
N ASP A 616 4.47 -4.03 20.72
CA ASP A 616 3.26 -4.04 19.90
C ASP A 616 3.37 -5.07 18.75
N THR A 617 4.56 -5.31 18.23
CA THR A 617 4.84 -6.37 17.24
C THR A 617 4.54 -7.74 17.83
N LEU A 618 4.98 -7.98 19.06
CA LEU A 618 4.71 -9.22 19.79
C LEU A 618 3.21 -9.36 20.11
N LYS A 619 2.53 -8.29 20.51
CA LYS A 619 1.06 -8.31 20.73
C LYS A 619 0.30 -8.60 19.44
N LEU A 620 0.71 -8.04 18.30
CA LEU A 620 0.11 -8.30 16.99
C LEU A 620 0.39 -9.71 16.49
N LEU A 621 1.60 -10.21 16.71
CA LEU A 621 1.96 -11.58 16.38
C LEU A 621 1.15 -12.57 17.24
N PHE A 622 0.97 -12.26 18.52
CA PHE A 622 0.13 -13.05 19.42
C PHE A 622 -1.35 -12.98 19.05
N SER A 623 -1.87 -11.81 18.68
CA SER A 623 -3.26 -11.66 18.24
C SER A 623 -3.51 -12.36 16.91
N GLY A 624 -2.60 -12.26 15.94
CA GLY A 624 -2.67 -12.97 14.66
C GLY A 624 -2.55 -14.48 14.82
N GLY A 625 -1.61 -14.95 15.67
CA GLY A 625 -1.43 -16.36 15.98
C GLY A 625 -2.67 -16.96 16.67
N THR A 626 -3.21 -16.27 17.67
CA THR A 626 -4.43 -16.70 18.38
C THR A 626 -5.65 -16.71 17.46
N ALA A 627 -5.83 -15.66 16.66
CA ALA A 627 -6.89 -15.59 15.66
C ALA A 627 -6.81 -16.74 14.65
N GLY A 628 -5.60 -17.07 14.19
CA GLY A 628 -5.36 -18.21 13.30
C GLY A 628 -5.77 -19.55 13.93
N VAL A 629 -5.37 -19.81 15.18
CA VAL A 629 -5.72 -21.06 15.89
C VAL A 629 -7.23 -21.18 16.10
N VAL A 630 -7.88 -20.11 16.57
CA VAL A 630 -9.32 -20.12 16.83
C VAL A 630 -10.13 -20.27 15.54
N ALA A 631 -9.74 -19.56 14.47
CA ALA A 631 -10.37 -19.72 13.17
C ALA A 631 -10.27 -21.17 12.68
N TRP A 632 -9.07 -21.76 12.70
CA TRP A 632 -8.87 -23.16 12.29
C TRP A 632 -9.63 -24.16 13.15
N ALA A 633 -9.71 -23.97 14.46
CA ALA A 633 -10.47 -24.83 15.35
C ALA A 633 -11.97 -24.81 15.03
N CYS A 634 -12.52 -23.62 14.75
CA CYS A 634 -13.91 -23.44 14.36
C CYS A 634 -14.23 -24.10 13.02
N ILE A 635 -13.37 -23.93 12.01
CA ILE A 635 -13.65 -24.38 10.64
C ILE A 635 -13.20 -25.82 10.34
N TYR A 636 -12.49 -26.50 11.24
CA TYR A 636 -11.93 -27.82 10.98
C TYR A 636 -12.96 -28.85 10.45
N PRO A 637 -14.19 -28.94 11.01
CA PRO A 637 -15.20 -29.86 10.48
C PRO A 637 -15.62 -29.54 9.04
N LEU A 638 -15.78 -28.24 8.73
CA LEU A 638 -16.14 -27.76 7.38
C LEU A 638 -15.03 -28.04 6.38
N ASP A 639 -13.77 -27.89 6.80
CA ASP A 639 -12.62 -28.19 5.97
C ASP A 639 -12.53 -29.68 5.62
N VAL A 640 -12.83 -30.59 6.55
CA VAL A 640 -12.89 -32.04 6.26
C VAL A 640 -13.97 -32.36 5.23
N ILE A 641 -15.16 -31.76 5.36
CA ILE A 641 -16.27 -31.95 4.41
C ILE A 641 -15.85 -31.46 3.02
N LYS A 642 -15.30 -30.24 2.95
CA LYS A 642 -14.81 -29.61 1.73
C LYS A 642 -13.75 -30.47 1.05
N THR A 643 -12.70 -30.88 1.76
CA THR A 643 -11.60 -31.69 1.20
C THR A 643 -12.12 -33.01 0.63
N ARG A 644 -13.06 -33.67 1.31
CA ARG A 644 -13.68 -34.91 0.81
C ARG A 644 -14.47 -34.66 -0.48
N LEU A 645 -15.23 -33.58 -0.56
CA LEU A 645 -16.01 -33.23 -1.76
C LEU A 645 -15.13 -32.86 -2.95
N GLN A 646 -14.01 -32.15 -2.72
CA GLN A 646 -13.07 -31.75 -3.78
C GLN A 646 -12.22 -32.90 -4.32
N VAL A 647 -11.99 -33.95 -3.51
CA VAL A 647 -11.21 -35.13 -3.89
C VAL A 647 -12.07 -36.24 -4.52
N GLN A 648 -13.39 -36.20 -4.34
CA GLN A 648 -14.30 -37.16 -4.97
C GLN A 648 -14.15 -37.17 -6.49
N SER A 649 -13.98 -38.37 -7.05
CA SER A 649 -14.04 -38.58 -8.50
C SER A 649 -15.45 -38.30 -8.99
N TYR A 650 -15.58 -37.66 -10.15
CA TYR A 650 -16.88 -37.45 -10.79
C TYR A 650 -17.55 -38.81 -11.01
N LYS A 651 -18.80 -38.95 -10.54
CA LYS A 651 -19.63 -40.09 -10.95
C LYS A 651 -19.82 -39.96 -12.46
N HIS A 652 -19.36 -40.94 -13.23
CA HIS A 652 -19.80 -41.08 -14.60
C HIS A 652 -21.33 -41.12 -14.58
N ALA A 653 -21.97 -40.26 -15.38
CA ALA A 653 -23.29 -40.57 -15.88
C ALA A 653 -23.10 -41.79 -16.78
N GLU A 654 -23.08 -42.99 -16.19
CA GLU A 654 -23.35 -44.18 -16.96
C GLU A 654 -24.76 -44.03 -17.49
N ASN A 655 -24.90 -44.11 -18.81
CA ASN A 655 -26.15 -44.41 -19.48
C ASN A 655 -26.66 -45.77 -18.95
N HIS A 656 -27.31 -45.77 -17.81
CA HIS A 656 -28.14 -46.90 -17.39
C HIS A 656 -29.49 -46.79 -18.09
N ASN A 657 -29.51 -47.18 -19.36
CA ASN A 657 -30.67 -47.91 -19.83
C ASN A 657 -30.69 -49.26 -19.09
N SER A 658 -31.78 -49.52 -18.36
CA SER A 658 -32.15 -50.79 -17.71
C SER A 658 -31.55 -51.03 -16.31
N GLN A 659 -32.23 -50.60 -15.25
CA GLN A 659 -33.18 -51.40 -14.43
C GLN A 659 -33.57 -50.61 -13.15
N PRO A 660 -34.83 -50.66 -12.71
CA PRO A 660 -35.28 -49.90 -11.54
C PRO A 660 -34.70 -50.47 -10.25
N LEU A 661 -34.36 -49.55 -9.34
CA LEU A 661 -33.96 -49.81 -7.95
C LEU A 661 -34.89 -50.82 -7.26
N VAL A 662 -34.40 -52.04 -7.04
CA VAL A 662 -34.99 -52.94 -6.04
C VAL A 662 -34.54 -52.45 -4.67
N ILE A 663 -35.43 -51.72 -4.00
CA ILE A 663 -35.35 -51.46 -2.56
C ILE A 663 -35.49 -52.81 -1.86
N THR A 664 -34.36 -53.44 -1.52
CA THR A 664 -34.39 -54.59 -0.62
C THR A 664 -34.60 -54.06 0.79
N ARG A 665 -35.87 -53.98 1.21
CA ARG A 665 -36.23 -53.98 2.63
C ARG A 665 -35.67 -55.28 3.22
N THR A 666 -34.64 -55.19 4.05
CA THR A 666 -34.25 -56.32 4.90
C THR A 666 -35.39 -56.59 5.87
N ALA A 667 -36.13 -57.64 5.55
CA ALA A 667 -37.16 -58.20 6.38
C ALA A 667 -36.57 -58.73 7.69
N ILE A 668 -37.30 -58.47 8.77
CA ILE A 668 -37.21 -59.18 10.05
C ILE A 668 -37.51 -60.67 9.78
N PRO A 669 -36.65 -61.62 10.14
CA PRO A 669 -37.04 -63.02 10.18
C PRO A 669 -37.60 -63.34 11.58
N SER A 670 -38.90 -63.61 11.63
CA SER A 670 -39.58 -64.25 12.75
C SER A 670 -39.54 -65.78 12.62
N SER A 671 -39.26 -66.45 13.74
CA SER A 671 -39.60 -67.86 14.12
C SER A 671 -39.01 -69.00 13.28
N SER A 672 -38.63 -70.18 13.77
CA SER A 672 -38.59 -70.83 15.09
C SER A 672 -37.98 -72.24 14.88
N SER A 673 -37.69 -72.93 16.00
CA SER A 673 -37.23 -74.33 16.15
C SER A 673 -35.72 -74.57 15.88
N SER A 674 -34.94 -75.27 16.70
CA SER A 674 -35.23 -76.31 17.70
C SER A 674 -34.03 -76.50 18.66
N SER A 675 -34.33 -76.66 19.95
CA SER A 675 -33.67 -77.52 20.97
C SER A 675 -32.18 -77.90 20.83
N SER A 676 -31.37 -77.62 21.87
CA SER A 676 -31.02 -78.58 22.93
C SER A 676 -29.71 -78.22 23.67
N SER A 677 -29.73 -78.49 25.00
CA SER A 677 -28.59 -78.80 25.89
C SER A 677 -27.47 -77.76 26.06
N LEU A 678 -27.25 -77.13 27.23
CA LEU A 678 -26.94 -77.60 28.60
C LEU A 678 -25.48 -77.26 28.91
N GLU A 679 -25.26 -76.80 30.16
CA GLU A 679 -23.99 -76.66 30.89
C GLU A 679 -23.10 -75.43 30.59
N ARG A 680 -22.45 -74.79 31.56
CA ARG A 680 -22.58 -74.60 33.02
C ARG A 680 -21.47 -73.58 33.36
N THR A 681 -21.76 -72.61 34.25
CA THR A 681 -20.87 -72.03 35.30
C THR A 681 -19.38 -71.77 35.00
N THR A 682 -18.78 -70.59 35.24
CA THR A 682 -18.53 -69.99 36.57
C THR A 682 -17.99 -68.54 36.50
N LEU A 683 -18.57 -67.68 37.35
CA LEU A 683 -17.99 -66.62 38.21
C LEU A 683 -16.55 -66.09 37.96
N LEU A 684 -16.42 -64.76 37.90
CA LEU A 684 -15.73 -63.97 38.94
C LEU A 684 -16.00 -62.45 38.78
N GLN A 685 -16.49 -61.84 39.87
CA GLN A 685 -16.66 -60.41 40.11
C GLN A 685 -15.38 -59.78 40.67
N SER A 686 -15.11 -58.52 40.30
CA SER A 686 -14.77 -57.41 41.22
C SER A 686 -14.77 -56.10 40.42
N ARG A 687 -15.68 -55.15 40.66
CA ARG A 687 -15.56 -54.03 41.64
C ARG A 687 -14.43 -53.06 41.26
N ASP A 688 -14.59 -51.75 41.14
CA ASP A 688 -15.51 -50.82 41.81
C ASP A 688 -15.90 -49.62 40.93
N GLY A 689 -17.13 -49.15 41.11
CA GLY A 689 -17.64 -47.86 40.67
C GLY A 689 -18.75 -47.43 41.63
N ALA A 690 -18.58 -46.26 42.23
CA ALA A 690 -19.52 -45.49 43.06
C ALA A 690 -18.94 -44.07 43.08
N ASP A 691 -19.66 -42.95 43.10
CA ASP A 691 -21.08 -42.59 43.06
C ASP A 691 -21.03 -41.05 42.86
N ALA A 692 -21.82 -40.46 41.96
CA ALA A 692 -23.12 -39.80 42.22
C ALA A 692 -23.04 -38.27 42.46
N GLY A 693 -24.08 -37.57 42.00
CA GLY A 693 -24.42 -36.16 42.27
C GLY A 693 -24.58 -35.33 40.98
N GLU A 694 -25.75 -35.31 40.33
CA GLU A 694 -26.88 -34.34 40.53
C GLU A 694 -26.51 -32.91 40.07
N SER A 695 -27.35 -32.10 39.38
CA SER A 695 -28.80 -32.08 39.17
C SER A 695 -29.16 -30.88 38.23
N LEU A 696 -30.28 -31.03 37.49
CA LEU A 696 -31.32 -30.06 37.03
C LEU A 696 -30.89 -28.72 36.37
N ALA A 697 -31.19 -28.46 35.09
CA ALA A 697 -32.48 -28.08 34.48
C ALA A 697 -32.90 -26.62 34.74
N GLU A 698 -33.00 -25.80 33.68
CA GLU A 698 -34.12 -24.86 33.50
C GLU A 698 -34.19 -24.30 32.07
N THR A 699 -35.43 -24.23 31.59
CA THR A 699 -35.91 -23.63 30.34
C THR A 699 -36.47 -22.24 30.60
N GLY A 700 -36.36 -21.31 29.65
CA GLY A 700 -37.41 -20.30 29.42
C GLY A 700 -37.00 -18.82 29.40
N TRP A 701 -36.98 -18.26 28.20
CA TRP A 701 -37.56 -16.96 27.80
C TRP A 701 -37.93 -15.95 28.91
N HIS A 702 -37.18 -14.84 28.96
CA HIS A 702 -37.72 -13.48 28.77
C HIS A 702 -36.62 -12.51 28.33
#